data_AF-A0A0G4NJD8-F1
#
_entry.id   AF-A0A0G4NJD8-F1
#
_cell.length_a   1.000
_cell.length_b   1.000
_cell.length_c   1.000
_cell.angle_alpha   90.00
_cell.angle_beta   90.00
_cell.angle_gamma   90.00
#
_symmetry.space_group_name_H-M   'P 1'
#
loop_
_entity.id
_entity.type
_entity.pdbx_description
1 polymer ?
#
loop_
_entity_poly.entity_id
_entity_poly.type
_entity_poly.pdbx_seq_one_letter_code
_entity_poly.pdbx_strand_id
1 'polypeptide(L)'
;WAPPDEFHLHTLDQFLGAVSRLNPHVNVKAIVIGLMDRLSDYAEREGPAEGDDDKAKVEEEALAKLLEKVKLQSEAQESAAPADADADTSKLSDTNGNEASGADDANGEADASKASDAADDETTPSVAETDTTAVNGSETAAESSEATDATKTPTEKGIPDNVQLYEVFFSQVKNLVEAQHLPIPDTIALLHSLTNLALNIYPERLDFVNQILEYALGKVRDNANNADLHSPPAQQSLLALLQAPINRYVSIFTALSLPTYVPLFQAQSYQTRRAVAGEVARNLLRNQTRISTSAQLDNVLEILKVLIKEGSQPQSNYPGVQQRRAMETDETLEEQGWLARLVHLINAESNDTQFKLLQATRKAYSEGNERIRTTTPPLITACMKLARRLKAREHLDDNWETQSNALFKFMHSALSTLYTRVSGPGAAELALRLFCSSGMTADQAGFEEVSYEFFAQAFTVYEEAVSDSKAQFQAVCIIASSLHQTRNFGKENYDTLITKCAQHGSKLLRKPDQCRAVYLASHLWWAMPSQANGETDETDLYRDGKRVLECLQRALRVADSCMETAASIELFVEILDRYVYYFDQQNEAVTTKYLNGLIELIHSNLAGNQQDSASIDNSKRHFYSTLENIRSRQYEGVVLYPK
;
A
#
# COMPACT_ATOMS: atom_id res chain seq x y z
N TRP A 1 -19.75 -7.77 -48.51
CA TRP A 1 -18.51 -7.05 -48.87
C TRP A 1 -18.39 -5.87 -47.92
N ALA A 2 -17.72 -6.07 -46.78
CA ALA A 2 -17.36 -4.95 -45.92
C ALA A 2 -16.11 -4.31 -46.53
N PRO A 3 -16.06 -2.97 -46.71
CA PRO A 3 -14.87 -2.31 -47.22
C PRO A 3 -13.69 -2.47 -46.23
N PRO A 4 -12.44 -2.56 -46.73
CA PRO A 4 -11.23 -2.62 -45.91
C PRO A 4 -11.09 -1.39 -44.99
N ASP A 5 -10.46 -1.56 -43.83
CA ASP A 5 -10.25 -0.49 -42.84
C ASP A 5 -9.45 0.71 -43.42
N GLU A 6 -8.55 0.45 -44.37
CA GLU A 6 -7.81 1.47 -45.15
C GLU A 6 -8.71 2.43 -45.95
N PHE A 7 -9.86 1.96 -46.47
CA PHE A 7 -10.78 2.85 -47.19
C PHE A 7 -11.46 3.84 -46.23
N HIS A 8 -11.69 3.43 -44.98
CA HIS A 8 -12.27 4.31 -43.97
C HIS A 8 -11.27 5.36 -43.48
N LEU A 9 -9.96 5.06 -43.44
CA LEU A 9 -8.92 6.05 -43.12
C LEU A 9 -8.94 7.25 -44.06
N HIS A 10 -9.19 7.05 -45.36
CA HIS A 10 -9.21 8.13 -46.37
C HIS A 10 -10.57 8.82 -46.54
N THR A 11 -11.66 8.26 -45.99
CA THR A 11 -13.03 8.79 -46.14
C THR A 11 -13.67 9.15 -44.80
N LEU A 12 -12.85 9.25 -43.76
CA LEU A 12 -13.29 9.34 -42.36
C LEU A 12 -14.14 10.58 -42.10
N ASP A 13 -13.73 11.75 -42.63
CA ASP A 13 -14.48 13.01 -42.50
C ASP A 13 -15.87 12.93 -43.16
N GLN A 14 -15.94 12.32 -44.35
CA GLN A 14 -17.20 12.17 -45.09
C GLN A 14 -18.13 11.19 -44.39
N PHE A 15 -17.58 10.08 -43.88
CA PHE A 15 -18.33 9.09 -43.12
C PHE A 15 -18.88 9.70 -41.83
N LEU A 16 -18.02 10.34 -41.04
CA LEU A 16 -18.38 10.97 -39.78
C LEU A 16 -19.37 12.13 -39.97
N GLY A 17 -19.21 12.93 -41.02
CA GLY A 17 -20.15 13.98 -41.41
C GLY A 17 -21.50 13.46 -41.90
N ALA A 18 -21.54 12.25 -42.48
CA ALA A 18 -22.79 11.58 -42.81
C ALA A 18 -23.46 11.02 -41.54
N VAL A 19 -22.66 10.48 -40.61
CA VAL A 19 -23.13 9.92 -39.34
C VAL A 19 -23.80 10.98 -38.46
N SER A 20 -23.31 12.22 -38.43
CA SER A 20 -23.94 13.31 -37.66
C SER A 20 -25.31 13.74 -38.21
N ARG A 21 -25.61 13.43 -39.48
CA ARG A 21 -26.90 13.75 -40.16
C ARG A 21 -27.90 12.59 -40.13
N LEU A 22 -27.57 11.48 -39.47
CA LEU A 22 -28.48 10.36 -39.31
C LEU A 22 -29.65 10.73 -38.40
N ASN A 23 -30.76 10.01 -38.58
CA ASN A 23 -31.92 10.14 -37.71
C ASN A 23 -31.52 9.78 -36.25
N PRO A 24 -31.91 10.59 -35.25
CA PRO A 24 -31.56 10.35 -33.84
C PRO A 24 -31.96 8.97 -33.29
N HIS A 25 -32.94 8.30 -33.91
CA HIS A 25 -33.35 6.95 -33.53
C HIS A 25 -32.39 5.84 -33.99
N VAL A 26 -31.43 6.15 -34.87
CA VAL A 26 -30.39 5.22 -35.28
C VAL A 26 -29.36 5.13 -34.16
N ASN A 27 -28.93 3.93 -33.81
CA ASN A 27 -27.88 3.71 -32.80
C ASN A 27 -26.51 4.10 -33.35
N VAL A 28 -26.27 5.41 -33.44
CA VAL A 28 -25.03 5.99 -33.95
C VAL A 28 -23.83 5.58 -33.09
N LYS A 29 -24.03 5.40 -31.78
CA LYS A 29 -23.01 4.92 -30.85
C LYS A 29 -22.37 3.62 -31.32
N ALA A 30 -23.17 2.59 -31.59
CA ALA A 30 -22.66 1.28 -31.97
C ALA A 30 -21.85 1.33 -33.28
N ILE A 31 -22.24 2.19 -34.22
CA ILE A 31 -21.55 2.37 -35.50
C ILE A 31 -20.18 3.02 -35.29
N VAL A 32 -20.12 4.10 -34.50
CA VAL A 32 -18.88 4.84 -34.25
C VAL A 32 -17.92 4.04 -33.39
N ILE A 33 -18.40 3.39 -32.31
CA ILE A 33 -17.58 2.49 -31.47
C ILE A 33 -17.02 1.34 -32.33
N GLY A 34 -17.85 0.68 -33.14
CA GLY A 34 -17.39 -0.41 -33.99
C GLY A 34 -16.34 0.01 -35.04
N LEU A 35 -16.37 1.26 -35.51
CA LEU A 35 -15.32 1.80 -36.37
C LEU A 35 -14.03 2.07 -35.57
N MET A 36 -14.13 2.69 -34.40
CA MET A 36 -12.98 2.97 -33.52
C MET A 36 -12.28 1.68 -33.10
N ASP A 37 -13.03 0.66 -32.68
CA ASP A 37 -12.47 -0.63 -32.25
C ASP A 37 -11.75 -1.33 -33.42
N ARG A 38 -12.34 -1.32 -34.63
CA ARG A 38 -11.69 -1.88 -35.82
C ARG A 38 -10.38 -1.17 -36.18
N LEU A 39 -10.36 0.16 -36.10
CA LEU A 39 -9.15 0.95 -36.37
C LEU A 39 -8.09 0.75 -35.28
N SER A 40 -8.52 0.62 -34.03
CA SER A 40 -7.67 0.29 -32.89
C SER A 40 -7.02 -1.10 -33.07
N ASP A 41 -7.79 -2.12 -33.43
CA ASP A 41 -7.29 -3.48 -33.68
C ASP A 41 -6.34 -3.53 -34.89
N TYR A 42 -6.64 -2.74 -35.94
CA TYR A 42 -5.75 -2.59 -37.10
C TYR A 42 -4.42 -1.96 -36.70
N ALA A 43 -4.44 -0.91 -35.86
CA ALA A 43 -3.24 -0.26 -35.36
C ALA A 43 -2.37 -1.20 -34.52
N GLU A 44 -2.97 -2.01 -33.65
CA GLU A 44 -2.22 -3.00 -32.85
C GLU A 44 -1.59 -4.10 -33.70
N ARG A 45 -2.25 -4.52 -34.79
CA ARG A 45 -1.75 -5.61 -35.64
C ARG A 45 -0.62 -5.17 -36.57
N GLU A 46 -0.69 -3.95 -37.09
CA GLU A 46 0.27 -3.43 -38.08
C GLU A 46 1.33 -2.50 -37.47
N GLY A 47 1.23 -2.16 -36.18
CA GLY A 47 2.21 -1.33 -35.49
C GLY A 47 3.58 -2.03 -35.29
N PRO A 48 4.68 -1.27 -35.20
CA PRO A 48 5.99 -1.84 -34.93
C PRO A 48 6.01 -2.53 -33.56
N ALA A 49 6.52 -3.76 -33.50
CA ALA A 49 6.75 -4.47 -32.24
C ALA A 49 7.98 -3.89 -31.53
N GLU A 50 7.84 -2.69 -30.96
CA GLU A 50 8.86 -2.10 -30.10
C GLU A 50 8.95 -2.84 -28.76
N GLY A 51 10.16 -3.03 -28.26
CA GLY A 51 10.42 -3.67 -26.96
C GLY A 51 9.91 -2.80 -25.80
N ASP A 52 9.45 -3.44 -24.72
CA ASP A 52 8.88 -2.76 -23.54
C ASP A 52 9.84 -1.71 -22.91
N ASP A 53 11.16 -1.93 -22.99
CA ASP A 53 12.16 -1.02 -22.42
C ASP A 53 12.27 0.32 -23.19
N ASP A 54 12.02 0.31 -24.49
CA ASP A 54 12.06 1.53 -25.32
C ASP A 54 10.76 2.32 -25.13
N LYS A 55 9.61 1.63 -25.04
CA LYS A 55 8.30 2.23 -24.75
C LYS A 55 8.28 2.96 -23.41
N ALA A 56 8.88 2.38 -22.36
CA ALA A 56 8.91 3.01 -21.04
C ALA A 56 9.65 4.36 -21.03
N LYS A 57 10.77 4.47 -21.78
CA LYS A 57 11.55 5.71 -21.88
C LYS A 57 10.80 6.78 -22.67
N VAL A 58 10.18 6.37 -23.78
CA VAL A 58 9.36 7.25 -24.62
C VAL A 58 8.18 7.82 -23.82
N GLU A 59 7.49 6.99 -23.04
CA GLU A 59 6.42 7.42 -22.12
C GLU A 59 6.93 8.43 -21.08
N GLU A 60 8.10 8.19 -20.49
CA GLU A 60 8.69 9.09 -19.49
C GLU A 60 9.04 10.47 -20.07
N GLU A 61 9.64 10.50 -21.26
CA GLU A 61 9.93 11.74 -21.98
C GLU A 61 8.66 12.50 -22.37
N ALA A 62 7.64 11.79 -22.84
CA ALA A 62 6.35 12.38 -23.16
C ALA A 62 5.68 13.00 -21.94
N LEU A 63 5.76 12.33 -20.78
CA LEU A 63 5.18 12.80 -19.53
C LEU A 63 5.90 14.06 -19.06
N ALA A 64 7.23 14.08 -19.14
CA ALA A 64 8.02 15.26 -18.79
C ALA A 64 7.63 16.47 -19.65
N LYS A 65 7.51 16.29 -20.97
CA LYS A 65 7.08 17.35 -21.92
C LYS A 65 5.68 17.87 -21.59
N LEU A 66 4.73 16.98 -21.27
CA LEU A 66 3.36 17.36 -20.90
C LEU A 66 3.35 18.19 -19.62
N LEU A 67 4.05 17.73 -18.57
CA LEU A 67 4.10 18.43 -17.29
C LEU A 67 4.79 19.80 -17.40
N GLU A 68 5.83 19.92 -18.22
CA GLU A 68 6.47 21.20 -18.52
C GLU A 68 5.51 22.16 -19.23
N LYS A 69 4.80 21.67 -20.26
CA LYS A 69 3.79 22.45 -20.99
C LYS A 69 2.66 22.93 -20.06
N VAL A 70 2.18 22.08 -19.16
CA VAL A 70 1.15 22.44 -18.18
C VAL A 70 1.67 23.48 -17.19
N LYS A 71 2.91 23.36 -16.70
CA LYS A 71 3.54 24.36 -15.83
C LYS A 71 3.64 25.71 -16.53
N LEU A 72 4.17 25.75 -17.75
CA LEU A 72 4.29 26.97 -18.55
C LEU A 72 2.92 27.61 -18.81
N GLN A 73 1.88 26.81 -19.05
CA GLN A 73 0.51 27.31 -19.20
C GLN A 73 -0.05 27.90 -17.90
N SER A 74 0.21 27.26 -16.75
CA SER A 74 -0.20 27.81 -15.45
C SER A 74 0.53 29.10 -15.09
N GLU A 75 1.83 29.19 -15.35
CA GLU A 75 2.65 30.39 -15.12
C GLU A 75 2.23 31.54 -16.07
N ALA A 76 1.89 31.21 -17.32
CA ALA A 76 1.33 32.18 -18.27
C ALA A 76 -0.04 32.71 -17.81
N GLN A 77 -0.88 31.87 -17.22
CA GLN A 77 -2.17 32.27 -16.65
C GLN A 77 -2.02 33.15 -15.38
N GLU A 78 -1.06 32.85 -14.51
CA GLU A 78 -0.76 33.69 -13.33
C GLU A 78 -0.16 35.04 -13.72
N SER A 79 0.63 35.11 -14.80
CA SER A 79 1.18 36.37 -15.33
C SER A 79 0.17 37.26 -16.08
N ALA A 80 -1.04 36.74 -16.37
CA ALA A 80 -2.09 37.44 -17.12
C ALA A 80 -3.24 37.97 -16.25
N ALA A 81 -3.18 37.83 -14.92
CA ALA A 81 -4.16 38.45 -14.03
C ALA A 81 -3.87 39.97 -13.90
N PRO A 82 -4.86 40.87 -14.09
CA PRO A 82 -4.62 42.31 -13.97
C PRO A 82 -4.38 42.70 -12.50
N ALA A 83 -3.27 43.39 -12.26
CA ALA A 83 -3.06 44.15 -11.04
C ALA A 83 -3.99 45.37 -11.06
N ASP A 84 -5.07 45.35 -10.26
CA ASP A 84 -5.58 46.55 -9.60
C ASP A 84 -6.50 46.23 -8.42
N ALA A 85 -6.34 47.04 -7.38
CA ALA A 85 -7.12 47.17 -6.13
C ALA A 85 -6.66 46.35 -4.89
N ASP A 86 -5.54 46.80 -4.32
CA ASP A 86 -5.30 46.80 -2.86
C ASP A 86 -6.32 47.73 -2.16
N ALA A 87 -7.18 47.20 -1.29
CA ALA A 87 -7.59 47.85 -0.04
C ALA A 87 -8.56 46.96 0.79
N ASP A 88 -8.09 46.62 1.98
CA ASP A 88 -8.85 46.34 3.21
C ASP A 88 -9.48 44.93 3.37
N THR A 89 -8.68 44.01 3.93
CA THR A 89 -9.18 42.84 4.67
C THR A 89 -8.84 42.99 6.15
N SER A 90 -9.79 43.52 6.92
CA SER A 90 -9.81 43.40 8.36
C SER A 90 -11.05 42.61 8.83
N LYS A 91 -10.78 41.36 9.25
CA LYS A 91 -11.50 40.53 10.24
C LYS A 91 -12.93 40.01 9.95
N LEU A 92 -13.17 38.87 10.62
CA LEU A 92 -14.42 38.19 11.02
C LEU A 92 -14.75 36.96 10.14
N SER A 93 -14.65 35.70 10.59
CA SER A 93 -15.17 34.99 11.77
C SER A 93 -16.70 34.99 11.90
N ASP A 94 -17.25 33.81 11.62
CA ASP A 94 -18.45 33.17 12.19
C ASP A 94 -19.84 33.83 12.14
N THR A 95 -20.80 32.93 11.90
CA THR A 95 -22.22 32.86 12.34
C THR A 95 -23.36 33.18 11.35
N ASN A 96 -24.08 32.10 11.02
CA ASN A 96 -25.53 31.91 10.88
C ASN A 96 -26.48 33.12 11.00
N GLY A 97 -27.51 33.14 10.13
CA GLY A 97 -28.82 33.70 10.52
C GLY A 97 -29.78 34.09 9.39
N ASN A 98 -30.61 33.12 8.97
CA ASN A 98 -32.06 33.19 8.72
C ASN A 98 -32.75 34.25 7.82
N GLU A 99 -33.60 33.69 6.94
CA GLU A 99 -34.98 34.08 6.57
C GLU A 99 -35.31 35.35 5.72
N ALA A 100 -35.72 35.06 4.48
CA ALA A 100 -37.07 35.22 3.91
C ALA A 100 -37.66 36.60 3.52
N SER A 101 -38.44 36.52 2.42
CA SER A 101 -39.42 37.48 1.84
C SER A 101 -38.81 38.68 1.11
N GLY A 102 -39.32 39.18 -0.01
CA GLY A 102 -40.53 38.98 -0.83
C GLY A 102 -40.47 40.11 -1.88
N ALA A 103 -40.56 39.79 -3.16
CA ALA A 103 -41.72 40.09 -4.01
C ALA A 103 -41.91 41.56 -4.44
N ASP A 104 -42.09 41.68 -5.75
CA ASP A 104 -42.96 42.61 -6.47
C ASP A 104 -42.44 43.98 -6.98
N ASP A 105 -42.44 44.02 -8.32
CA ASP A 105 -43.19 44.94 -9.17
C ASP A 105 -42.61 46.29 -9.60
N ALA A 106 -42.28 46.30 -10.90
CA ALA A 106 -43.07 46.96 -11.95
C ALA A 106 -42.60 48.30 -12.55
N ASN A 107 -42.64 48.24 -13.89
CA ASN A 107 -43.15 49.24 -14.84
C ASN A 107 -42.27 50.42 -15.27
N GLY A 108 -42.30 50.66 -16.59
CA GLY A 108 -42.07 51.99 -17.16
C GLY A 108 -41.64 52.01 -18.62
N GLU A 109 -42.62 52.01 -19.53
CA GLU A 109 -42.53 52.11 -20.99
C GLU A 109 -41.96 53.43 -21.56
N ALA A 110 -41.68 53.35 -22.88
CA ALA A 110 -41.86 54.38 -23.94
C ALA A 110 -40.79 55.47 -24.08
N ASP A 111 -40.54 56.10 -25.24
CA ASP A 111 -40.78 55.88 -26.69
C ASP A 111 -40.13 57.11 -27.39
N ALA A 112 -39.83 56.97 -28.69
CA ALA A 112 -39.81 58.00 -29.71
C ALA A 112 -38.67 59.07 -29.83
N SER A 113 -37.80 58.80 -30.83
CA SER A 113 -37.74 59.52 -32.12
C SER A 113 -36.63 60.55 -32.43
N LYS A 114 -35.92 60.27 -33.55
CA LYS A 114 -35.54 61.12 -34.73
C LYS A 114 -34.51 62.26 -34.51
N ALA A 115 -33.57 62.61 -35.42
CA ALA A 115 -33.33 62.32 -36.86
C ALA A 115 -31.93 62.85 -37.33
N SER A 116 -31.63 62.57 -38.61
CA SER A 116 -30.62 63.14 -39.57
C SER A 116 -29.22 62.52 -39.51
N ASP A 117 -28.69 61.79 -40.51
CA ASP A 117 -28.46 61.99 -41.98
C ASP A 117 -26.91 61.95 -42.15
N ALA A 118 -26.23 61.46 -43.19
CA ALA A 118 -26.51 60.70 -44.41
C ALA A 118 -25.13 60.42 -45.10
N ALA A 119 -25.16 59.63 -46.20
CA ALA A 119 -24.14 59.28 -47.22
C ALA A 119 -23.43 57.92 -47.01
N ASP A 120 -23.89 56.83 -47.65
CA ASP A 120 -23.78 56.40 -49.09
C ASP A 120 -22.37 55.83 -49.41
N ASP A 121 -22.18 54.70 -50.10
CA ASP A 121 -22.98 54.03 -51.15
C ASP A 121 -22.61 52.53 -51.27
N GLU A 122 -23.54 51.71 -51.77
CA GLU A 122 -23.40 50.30 -52.14
C GLU A 122 -22.78 50.14 -53.54
N THR A 123 -22.29 48.93 -53.89
CA THR A 123 -22.85 48.06 -54.98
C THR A 123 -21.91 46.90 -55.39
N THR A 124 -22.50 45.72 -55.55
CA THR A 124 -22.06 44.56 -56.38
C THR A 124 -22.38 44.84 -57.87
N PRO A 125 -22.02 44.06 -58.95
CA PRO A 125 -21.93 42.59 -59.05
C PRO A 125 -20.97 42.00 -60.15
N SER A 126 -21.06 40.68 -60.40
CA SER A 126 -21.20 40.04 -61.74
C SER A 126 -20.26 38.86 -62.09
N VAL A 127 -20.88 37.83 -62.66
CA VAL A 127 -20.37 36.59 -63.30
C VAL A 127 -20.09 36.85 -64.79
N ALA A 128 -19.13 36.12 -65.40
CA ALA A 128 -19.15 35.74 -66.82
C ALA A 128 -18.21 34.55 -67.11
N GLU A 129 -18.74 33.53 -67.79
CA GLU A 129 -18.03 32.41 -68.44
C GLU A 129 -17.41 32.85 -69.78
N THR A 130 -16.39 32.12 -70.29
CA THR A 130 -16.34 31.60 -71.68
C THR A 130 -15.10 30.73 -71.97
N ASP A 131 -15.33 29.70 -72.79
CA ASP A 131 -14.47 28.61 -73.27
C ASP A 131 -13.22 29.01 -74.10
N THR A 132 -12.24 28.10 -74.19
CA THR A 132 -11.66 27.61 -75.47
C THR A 132 -10.70 26.41 -75.29
N THR A 133 -11.21 25.23 -75.66
CA THR A 133 -10.63 24.08 -76.39
C THR A 133 -9.13 23.97 -76.76
N ALA A 134 -8.51 22.80 -76.49
CA ALA A 134 -7.81 21.87 -77.44
C ALA A 134 -7.07 20.77 -76.62
N VAL A 135 -7.59 19.54 -76.44
CA VAL A 135 -7.53 18.34 -77.31
C VAL A 135 -6.16 18.04 -77.92
N ASN A 136 -5.44 17.05 -77.36
CA ASN A 136 -5.02 15.86 -78.10
C ASN A 136 -4.54 14.74 -77.17
N GLY A 137 -5.16 13.57 -77.28
CA GLY A 137 -4.68 12.31 -76.72
C GLY A 137 -3.94 11.48 -77.76
N SER A 138 -3.09 10.57 -77.29
CA SER A 138 -2.74 9.34 -78.01
C SER A 138 -2.29 8.28 -77.01
N GLU A 139 -3.12 7.25 -76.84
CA GLU A 139 -2.79 5.97 -76.22
C GLU A 139 -2.01 5.06 -77.20
N THR A 140 -1.52 3.93 -76.66
CA THR A 140 -0.96 2.70 -77.26
C THR A 140 0.56 2.65 -77.44
N ALA A 141 1.26 1.53 -77.21
CA ALA A 141 1.10 0.32 -76.40
C ALA A 141 2.42 -0.47 -76.52
N ALA A 142 2.74 -1.27 -75.50
CA ALA A 142 3.48 -2.55 -75.53
C ALA A 142 5.01 -2.62 -75.80
N GLU A 143 5.69 -3.17 -74.78
CA GLU A 143 6.64 -4.30 -74.77
C GLU A 143 8.19 -4.12 -74.74
N SER A 144 8.71 -4.37 -73.54
CA SER A 144 9.83 -5.28 -73.17
C SER A 144 11.30 -4.94 -73.46
N SER A 145 12.09 -4.78 -72.38
CA SER A 145 13.32 -5.55 -72.12
C SER A 145 13.85 -5.25 -70.70
N GLU A 146 14.41 -6.28 -70.07
CA GLU A 146 14.67 -6.45 -68.63
C GLU A 146 15.93 -5.76 -68.08
N ALA A 147 15.98 -5.70 -66.73
CA ALA A 147 17.14 -5.75 -65.82
C ALA A 147 17.95 -4.43 -65.67
N THR A 148 18.32 -3.91 -64.49
CA THR A 148 18.40 -4.35 -63.08
C THR A 148 18.54 -3.07 -62.24
N ASP A 149 17.82 -2.90 -61.13
CA ASP A 149 18.45 -2.78 -59.79
C ASP A 149 17.35 -2.78 -58.71
N ALA A 150 17.59 -3.58 -57.69
CA ALA A 150 16.64 -3.89 -56.64
C ALA A 150 17.14 -3.30 -55.32
N THR A 151 16.49 -2.22 -54.88
CA THR A 151 16.38 -1.92 -53.45
C THR A 151 14.94 -1.52 -53.19
N LYS A 152 14.17 -2.54 -52.82
CA LYS A 152 12.78 -2.42 -52.34
C LYS A 152 12.77 -1.54 -51.09
N THR A 153 12.04 -0.44 -51.16
CA THR A 153 11.46 0.22 -50.00
C THR A 153 10.64 -0.80 -49.20
N PRO A 154 10.73 -0.83 -47.85
CA PRO A 154 9.77 -1.60 -47.08
C PRO A 154 8.41 -0.93 -47.27
N THR A 155 7.43 -1.72 -47.71
CA THR A 155 6.02 -1.34 -47.69
C THR A 155 5.68 -0.82 -46.29
N GLU A 156 5.34 0.46 -46.17
CA GLU A 156 4.74 1.04 -44.98
C GLU A 156 3.46 0.27 -44.68
N LYS A 157 3.53 -0.62 -43.71
CA LYS A 157 2.40 -1.31 -43.11
C LYS A 157 2.22 -0.67 -41.74
N GLY A 158 1.15 0.09 -41.60
CA GLY A 158 0.86 0.93 -40.45
C GLY A 158 -0.11 2.05 -40.82
N ILE A 159 -0.79 2.63 -39.84
CA ILE A 159 -1.61 3.83 -40.06
C ILE A 159 -0.66 4.98 -40.48
N PRO A 160 -0.91 5.69 -41.59
CA PRO A 160 -0.04 6.79 -42.00
C PRO A 160 0.00 7.90 -40.96
N ASP A 161 1.20 8.34 -40.56
CA ASP A 161 1.44 9.48 -39.64
C ASP A 161 0.74 10.79 -40.10
N ASN A 162 0.40 10.86 -41.39
CA ASN A 162 -0.22 12.01 -42.03
C ASN A 162 -1.72 12.17 -41.76
N VAL A 163 -2.37 11.20 -41.10
CA VAL A 163 -3.82 11.28 -40.77
C VAL A 163 -3.99 11.51 -39.27
N GLN A 164 -4.39 12.72 -38.88
CA GLN A 164 -4.69 13.11 -37.49
C GLN A 164 -6.02 12.51 -37.01
N LEU A 165 -6.12 11.17 -37.00
CA LEU A 165 -7.34 10.44 -36.67
C LEU A 165 -7.95 10.88 -35.35
N TYR A 166 -7.11 11.06 -34.32
CA TYR A 166 -7.58 11.47 -33.00
C TYR A 166 -8.30 12.84 -33.05
N GLU A 167 -7.72 13.84 -33.72
CA GLU A 167 -8.28 15.20 -33.74
C GLU A 167 -9.62 15.24 -34.50
N VAL A 168 -9.69 14.52 -35.63
CA VAL A 168 -10.92 14.36 -36.41
C VAL A 168 -12.01 13.67 -35.59
N PHE A 169 -11.69 12.51 -34.99
CA PHE A 169 -12.65 11.78 -34.17
C PHE A 169 -13.07 12.57 -32.93
N PHE A 170 -12.15 13.25 -32.25
CA PHE A 170 -12.46 14.03 -31.05
C PHE A 170 -13.35 15.23 -31.36
N SER A 171 -13.02 15.99 -32.41
CA SER A 171 -13.87 17.10 -32.88
C SER A 171 -15.25 16.59 -33.27
N GLN A 172 -15.32 15.47 -33.98
CA GLN A 172 -16.61 14.93 -34.39
C GLN A 172 -17.42 14.36 -33.22
N VAL A 173 -16.78 13.67 -32.26
CA VAL A 173 -17.47 13.17 -31.06
C VAL A 173 -18.07 14.34 -30.29
N LYS A 174 -17.36 15.48 -30.15
CA LYS A 174 -17.92 16.70 -29.57
C LYS A 174 -19.14 17.21 -30.36
N ASN A 175 -18.98 17.39 -31.66
CA ASN A 175 -20.06 17.84 -32.54
C ASN A 175 -21.27 16.89 -32.49
N LEU A 176 -21.05 15.59 -32.39
CA LEU A 176 -22.09 14.58 -32.33
C LEU A 176 -22.86 14.64 -31.01
N VAL A 177 -22.14 14.80 -29.89
CA VAL A 177 -22.75 14.96 -28.56
C VAL A 177 -23.60 16.23 -28.51
N GLU A 178 -23.13 17.32 -29.11
CA GLU A 178 -23.84 18.60 -29.15
C GLU A 178 -25.04 18.58 -30.11
N ALA A 179 -24.88 18.03 -31.32
CA ALA A 179 -25.92 18.03 -32.35
C ALA A 179 -27.05 17.03 -32.08
N GLN A 180 -26.74 15.87 -31.49
CA GLN A 180 -27.71 14.78 -31.28
C GLN A 180 -28.17 14.66 -29.81
N HIS A 181 -27.66 15.49 -28.90
CA HIS A 181 -27.95 15.44 -27.45
C HIS A 181 -27.91 14.01 -26.88
N LEU A 182 -26.79 13.31 -27.13
CA LEU A 182 -26.64 11.91 -26.73
C LEU A 182 -26.77 11.75 -25.20
N PRO A 183 -27.38 10.65 -24.73
CA PRO A 183 -27.37 10.31 -23.31
C PRO A 183 -25.96 10.24 -22.74
N ILE A 184 -25.81 10.60 -21.46
CA ILE A 184 -24.52 10.59 -20.76
C ILE A 184 -23.82 9.23 -20.82
N PRO A 185 -24.49 8.07 -20.60
CA PRO A 185 -23.85 6.76 -20.70
C PRO A 185 -23.23 6.50 -22.08
N ASP A 186 -23.90 6.96 -23.15
CA ASP A 186 -23.46 6.77 -24.52
C ASP A 186 -22.29 7.69 -24.87
N THR A 187 -22.31 8.92 -24.35
CA THR A 187 -21.19 9.87 -24.46
C THR A 187 -19.93 9.31 -23.80
N ILE A 188 -20.05 8.80 -22.56
CA ILE A 188 -18.91 8.22 -21.82
C ILE A 188 -18.38 6.97 -22.54
N ALA A 189 -19.26 6.13 -23.08
CA ALA A 189 -18.85 4.95 -23.84
C ALA A 189 -18.04 5.32 -25.10
N LEU A 190 -18.42 6.38 -25.81
CA LEU A 190 -17.65 6.93 -26.93
C LEU A 190 -16.30 7.49 -26.49
N LEU A 191 -16.22 8.15 -25.33
CA LEU A 191 -14.95 8.63 -24.78
C LEU A 191 -14.03 7.47 -24.36
N HIS A 192 -14.58 6.37 -23.84
CA HIS A 192 -13.81 5.17 -23.55
C HIS A 192 -13.23 4.53 -24.83
N SER A 193 -14.04 4.34 -25.89
CA SER A 193 -13.52 3.81 -27.16
C SER A 193 -12.49 4.75 -27.80
N LEU A 194 -12.69 6.06 -27.69
CA LEU A 194 -11.72 7.06 -28.15
C LEU A 194 -10.42 7.03 -27.33
N THR A 195 -10.49 6.70 -26.04
CA THR A 195 -9.30 6.52 -25.18
C THR A 195 -8.52 5.29 -25.60
N ASN A 196 -9.18 4.16 -25.87
CA ASN A 196 -8.50 2.96 -26.39
C ASN A 196 -7.86 3.22 -27.75
N LEU A 197 -8.55 3.93 -28.64
CA LEU A 197 -8.00 4.38 -29.92
C LEU A 197 -6.74 5.24 -29.73
N ALA A 198 -6.80 6.24 -28.85
CA ALA A 198 -5.68 7.12 -28.57
C ALA A 198 -4.49 6.37 -27.97
N LEU A 199 -4.73 5.47 -27.00
CA LEU A 199 -3.71 4.66 -26.37
C LEU A 199 -3.05 3.65 -27.33
N ASN A 200 -3.79 3.16 -28.32
CA ASN A 200 -3.29 2.16 -29.26
C ASN A 200 -2.59 2.76 -30.47
N ILE A 201 -3.06 3.89 -30.98
CA ILE A 201 -2.47 4.55 -32.15
C ILE A 201 -1.34 5.50 -31.73
N TYR A 202 -1.51 6.23 -30.62
CA TYR A 202 -0.61 7.30 -30.19
C TYR A 202 -0.18 7.16 -28.72
N PRO A 203 0.52 6.06 -28.35
CA PRO A 203 0.94 5.82 -26.96
C PRO A 203 1.83 6.95 -26.40
N GLU A 204 2.61 7.62 -27.26
CA GLU A 204 3.49 8.73 -26.84
C GLU A 204 2.74 10.04 -26.55
N ARG A 205 1.50 10.21 -27.04
CA ARG A 205 0.78 11.50 -26.97
C ARG A 205 -0.16 11.54 -25.78
N LEU A 206 0.42 11.70 -24.60
CA LEU A 206 -0.32 11.84 -23.33
C LEU A 206 -1.33 13.02 -23.32
N ASP A 207 -1.06 14.06 -24.12
CA ASP A 207 -1.94 15.22 -24.30
C ASP A 207 -3.36 14.80 -24.73
N PHE A 208 -3.48 13.80 -25.61
CA PHE A 208 -4.75 13.32 -26.14
C PHE A 208 -5.59 12.64 -25.07
N VAL A 209 -4.98 11.74 -24.30
CA VAL A 209 -5.67 11.07 -23.19
C VAL A 209 -6.07 12.10 -22.12
N ASN A 210 -5.19 13.04 -21.78
CA ASN A 210 -5.51 14.10 -20.83
C ASN A 210 -6.70 14.97 -21.30
N GLN A 211 -6.77 15.30 -22.60
CA GLN A 211 -7.87 16.08 -23.18
C GLN A 211 -9.20 15.32 -23.18
N ILE A 212 -9.18 14.00 -23.42
CA ILE A 212 -10.38 13.15 -23.30
C ILE A 212 -10.87 13.14 -21.85
N LEU A 213 -9.97 12.95 -20.89
CA LEU A 213 -10.29 12.93 -19.47
C LEU A 213 -10.81 14.29 -18.98
N GLU A 214 -10.27 15.39 -19.50
CA GLU A 214 -10.75 16.74 -19.21
C GLU A 214 -12.20 16.95 -19.69
N TYR A 215 -12.48 16.53 -20.93
CA TYR A 215 -13.83 16.62 -21.48
C TYR A 215 -14.81 15.71 -20.72
N ALA A 216 -14.38 14.50 -20.36
CA ALA A 216 -15.16 13.60 -19.50
C ALA A 216 -15.45 14.23 -18.13
N LEU A 217 -14.45 14.87 -17.52
CA LEU A 217 -14.60 15.57 -16.24
C LEU A 217 -15.62 16.71 -16.32
N GLY A 218 -15.58 17.52 -17.39
CA GLY A 218 -16.59 18.54 -17.64
C GLY A 218 -17.99 17.95 -17.66
N LYS A 219 -18.20 16.90 -18.48
CA LYS A 219 -19.52 16.25 -18.60
C LYS A 219 -19.99 15.57 -17.31
N VAL A 220 -19.09 15.00 -16.52
CA VAL A 220 -19.41 14.42 -15.20
C VAL A 220 -19.83 15.51 -14.21
N ARG A 221 -19.14 16.65 -14.20
CA ARG A 221 -19.46 17.78 -13.32
C ARG A 221 -20.79 18.44 -13.69
N ASP A 222 -21.01 18.70 -14.96
CA ASP A 222 -22.24 19.31 -15.47
C ASP A 222 -23.47 18.45 -15.13
N ASN A 223 -23.30 17.13 -15.10
CA ASN A 223 -24.39 16.17 -14.90
C ASN A 223 -24.33 15.45 -13.54
N ALA A 224 -23.65 16.02 -12.53
CA ALA A 224 -23.43 15.37 -11.24
C ALA A 224 -24.74 14.94 -10.54
N ASN A 225 -25.80 15.74 -10.71
CA ASN A 225 -27.13 15.52 -10.13
C ASN A 225 -28.07 14.71 -11.04
N ASN A 226 -27.63 14.32 -12.24
CA ASN A 226 -28.46 13.58 -13.18
C ASN A 226 -28.47 12.07 -12.85
N ALA A 227 -29.64 11.45 -12.84
CA ALA A 227 -29.80 10.02 -12.58
C ALA A 227 -29.08 9.14 -13.61
N ASP A 228 -28.96 9.62 -14.86
CA ASP A 228 -28.32 8.88 -15.94
C ASP A 228 -26.82 8.65 -15.71
N LEU A 229 -26.13 9.57 -15.03
CA LEU A 229 -24.73 9.43 -14.65
C LEU A 229 -24.52 8.30 -13.61
N HIS A 230 -25.50 8.14 -12.71
CA HIS A 230 -25.47 7.09 -11.67
C HIS A 230 -26.02 5.76 -12.16
N SER A 231 -26.42 5.66 -13.43
CA SER A 231 -26.86 4.40 -14.03
C SER A 231 -25.71 3.38 -14.09
N PRO A 232 -25.99 2.07 -13.93
CA PRO A 232 -24.96 1.04 -14.02
C PRO A 232 -24.14 1.07 -15.33
N PRO A 233 -24.73 1.30 -16.52
CA PRO A 233 -23.96 1.40 -17.76
C PRO A 233 -23.00 2.58 -17.81
N ALA A 234 -23.39 3.75 -17.27
CA ALA A 234 -22.51 4.92 -17.19
C ALA A 234 -21.34 4.65 -16.24
N GLN A 235 -21.60 4.06 -15.08
CA GLN A 235 -20.56 3.71 -14.10
C GLN A 235 -19.58 2.66 -14.65
N GLN A 236 -20.05 1.66 -15.39
CA GLN A 236 -19.19 0.67 -16.04
C GLN A 236 -18.30 1.31 -17.11
N SER A 237 -18.86 2.23 -17.91
CA SER A 237 -18.10 2.93 -18.95
C SER A 237 -17.07 3.90 -18.35
N LEU A 238 -17.41 4.59 -17.25
CA LEU A 238 -16.49 5.44 -16.49
C LEU A 238 -15.37 4.63 -15.82
N LEU A 239 -15.71 3.47 -15.27
CA LEU A 239 -14.72 2.55 -14.70
C LEU A 239 -13.74 2.08 -15.79
N ALA A 240 -14.26 1.67 -16.95
CA ALA A 240 -13.43 1.24 -18.08
C ALA A 240 -12.55 2.39 -18.61
N LEU A 241 -13.09 3.61 -18.70
CA LEU A 241 -12.36 4.82 -19.07
C LEU A 241 -11.16 5.08 -18.14
N LEU A 242 -11.34 4.94 -16.82
CA LEU A 242 -10.26 5.13 -15.84
C LEU A 242 -9.26 3.96 -15.82
N GLN A 243 -9.74 2.73 -16.07
CA GLN A 243 -8.89 1.54 -16.09
C GLN A 243 -8.05 1.40 -17.36
N ALA A 244 -8.50 1.95 -18.50
CA ALA A 244 -7.79 1.85 -19.77
C ALA A 244 -6.35 2.40 -19.70
N PRO A 245 -6.10 3.63 -19.19
CA PRO A 245 -4.73 4.13 -18.95
C PRO A 245 -3.91 3.26 -18.00
N ILE A 246 -4.50 2.76 -16.91
CA ILE A 246 -3.79 1.94 -15.90
C ILE A 246 -3.30 0.61 -16.51
N ASN A 247 -4.12 0.01 -17.39
CA ASN A 247 -3.85 -1.29 -17.95
C ASN A 247 -2.96 -1.25 -19.18
N ARG A 248 -2.93 -0.13 -19.91
CA ARG A 248 -2.26 -0.03 -21.21
C ARG A 248 -0.90 0.64 -21.16
N TYR A 249 -0.72 1.68 -20.34
CA TYR A 249 0.61 2.28 -20.17
C TYR A 249 1.56 1.28 -19.49
N VAL A 250 2.84 1.32 -19.88
CA VAL A 250 3.87 0.46 -19.27
C VAL A 250 4.07 0.86 -17.81
N SER A 251 4.10 2.17 -17.53
CA SER A 251 4.18 2.71 -16.18
C SER A 251 2.83 3.22 -15.70
N ILE A 252 2.30 2.62 -14.63
CA ILE A 252 1.10 3.13 -13.94
C ILE A 252 1.30 4.59 -13.52
N PHE A 253 2.52 4.98 -13.14
CA PHE A 253 2.80 6.34 -12.70
C PHE A 253 2.55 7.38 -13.80
N THR A 254 2.68 6.99 -15.07
CA THR A 254 2.34 7.85 -16.21
C THR A 254 0.85 8.18 -16.18
N ALA A 255 -0.02 7.18 -16.04
CA ALA A 255 -1.46 7.39 -15.90
C ALA A 255 -1.80 8.25 -14.67
N LEU A 256 -1.17 7.96 -13.52
CA LEU A 256 -1.46 8.66 -12.27
C LEU A 256 -0.95 10.10 -12.22
N SER A 257 0.05 10.43 -13.04
CA SER A 257 0.63 11.77 -13.11
C SER A 257 -0.10 12.69 -14.09
N LEU A 258 -1.11 12.17 -14.81
CA LEU A 258 -1.96 13.00 -15.67
C LEU A 258 -2.75 14.01 -14.82
N PRO A 259 -2.68 15.32 -15.11
CA PRO A 259 -3.29 16.36 -14.27
C PRO A 259 -4.80 16.19 -14.04
N THR A 260 -5.52 15.67 -15.02
CA THR A 260 -6.98 15.52 -14.97
C THR A 260 -7.45 14.19 -14.40
N TYR A 261 -6.55 13.21 -14.27
CA TYR A 261 -6.90 11.86 -13.84
C TYR A 261 -7.42 11.82 -12.39
N VAL A 262 -6.67 12.44 -11.46
CA VAL A 262 -7.07 12.54 -10.06
C VAL A 262 -8.38 13.31 -9.87
N PRO A 263 -8.57 14.52 -10.46
CA PRO A 263 -9.86 15.22 -10.41
C PRO A 263 -11.04 14.39 -10.94
N LEU A 264 -10.86 13.66 -12.05
CA LEU A 264 -11.90 12.80 -12.61
C LEU A 264 -12.23 11.64 -11.66
N PHE A 265 -11.21 10.99 -11.10
CA PHE A 265 -11.37 9.95 -10.10
C PHE A 265 -12.15 10.46 -8.87
N GLN A 266 -11.82 11.64 -8.35
CA GLN A 266 -12.50 12.21 -7.18
C GLN A 266 -13.98 12.55 -7.43
N ALA A 267 -14.34 12.89 -8.67
CA ALA A 267 -15.73 13.16 -9.05
C ALA A 267 -16.61 11.89 -9.12
N GLN A 268 -16.04 10.70 -8.99
CA GLN A 268 -16.76 9.43 -9.09
C GLN A 268 -17.45 8.99 -7.79
N SER A 269 -18.44 8.10 -7.94
CA SER A 269 -19.10 7.45 -6.80
C SER A 269 -18.12 6.57 -5.99
N TYR A 270 -18.47 6.27 -4.74
CA TYR A 270 -17.62 5.45 -3.87
C TYR A 270 -17.31 4.06 -4.47
N GLN A 271 -18.28 3.42 -5.12
CA GLN A 271 -18.12 2.08 -5.68
C GLN A 271 -17.08 2.04 -6.81
N THR A 272 -17.14 3.01 -7.74
CA THR A 272 -16.17 3.12 -8.83
C THR A 272 -14.81 3.53 -8.30
N ARG A 273 -14.73 4.46 -7.33
CA ARG A 273 -13.45 4.83 -6.70
C ARG A 273 -12.79 3.64 -6.00
N ARG A 274 -13.56 2.83 -5.25
CA ARG A 274 -13.08 1.59 -4.60
C ARG A 274 -12.56 0.58 -5.62
N ALA A 275 -13.27 0.39 -6.73
CA ALA A 275 -12.86 -0.53 -7.79
C ALA A 275 -11.56 -0.10 -8.50
N VAL A 276 -11.44 1.19 -8.84
CA VAL A 276 -10.21 1.75 -9.45
C VAL A 276 -9.03 1.65 -8.48
N ALA A 277 -9.22 2.01 -7.20
CA ALA A 277 -8.17 1.91 -6.19
C ALA A 277 -7.71 0.45 -5.97
N GLY A 278 -8.64 -0.50 -5.99
CA GLY A 278 -8.33 -1.93 -5.94
C GLY A 278 -7.55 -2.41 -7.16
N GLU A 279 -7.88 -1.93 -8.37
CA GLU A 279 -7.11 -2.25 -9.58
C GLU A 279 -5.69 -1.70 -9.51
N VAL A 280 -5.52 -0.44 -9.12
CA VAL A 280 -4.20 0.18 -8.94
C VAL A 280 -3.37 -0.60 -7.92
N ALA A 281 -3.94 -0.94 -6.76
CA ALA A 281 -3.24 -1.72 -5.74
C ALA A 281 -2.81 -3.11 -6.25
N ARG A 282 -3.72 -3.82 -6.94
CA ARG A 282 -3.42 -5.15 -7.50
C ARG A 282 -2.39 -5.09 -8.61
N ASN A 283 -2.46 -4.11 -9.49
CA ASN A 283 -1.51 -3.95 -10.60
C ASN A 283 -0.10 -3.64 -10.06
N LEU A 284 0.03 -2.70 -9.11
CA LEU A 284 1.30 -2.44 -8.41
C LEU A 284 1.87 -3.70 -7.74
N LEU A 285 1.02 -4.50 -7.09
CA LEU A 285 1.43 -5.75 -6.44
C LEU A 285 1.76 -6.87 -7.43
N ARG A 286 1.05 -6.97 -8.57
CA ARG A 286 1.29 -8.00 -9.59
C ARG A 286 2.61 -7.76 -10.30
N ASN A 287 2.88 -6.51 -10.64
CA ASN A 287 4.07 -6.11 -11.39
C ASN A 287 5.27 -5.79 -10.48
N GLN A 288 5.08 -5.74 -9.15
CA GLN A 288 6.11 -5.41 -8.16
C GLN A 288 6.78 -4.04 -8.43
N THR A 289 6.00 -3.08 -8.90
CA THR A 289 6.48 -1.75 -9.26
C THR A 289 6.94 -0.99 -8.02
N ARG A 290 8.20 -0.53 -8.00
CA ARG A 290 8.79 0.19 -6.86
C ARG A 290 8.37 1.65 -6.85
N ILE A 291 7.96 2.15 -5.69
CA ILE A 291 7.63 3.56 -5.47
C ILE A 291 8.87 4.24 -4.87
N SER A 292 9.52 5.10 -5.66
CA SER A 292 10.83 5.66 -5.31
C SER A 292 10.82 7.17 -5.03
N THR A 293 9.83 7.90 -5.56
CA THR A 293 9.74 9.36 -5.45
C THR A 293 8.54 9.81 -4.63
N SER A 294 8.59 11.00 -4.03
CA SER A 294 7.49 11.55 -3.24
C SER A 294 6.24 11.75 -4.10
N ALA A 295 6.39 12.34 -5.30
CA ALA A 295 5.27 12.60 -6.19
C ALA A 295 4.52 11.31 -6.58
N GLN A 296 5.25 10.24 -6.90
CA GLN A 296 4.64 8.93 -7.18
C GLN A 296 3.87 8.39 -5.97
N LEU A 297 4.44 8.52 -4.76
CA LEU A 297 3.77 8.09 -3.54
C LEU A 297 2.51 8.92 -3.26
N ASP A 298 2.58 10.23 -3.41
CA ASP A 298 1.46 11.14 -3.15
C ASP A 298 0.28 10.83 -4.09
N ASN A 299 0.54 10.65 -5.39
CA ASN A 299 -0.48 10.27 -6.38
C ASN A 299 -1.11 8.90 -6.05
N VAL A 300 -0.30 7.92 -5.67
CA VAL A 300 -0.79 6.58 -5.27
C VAL A 300 -1.63 6.66 -3.98
N LEU A 301 -1.16 7.40 -2.97
CA LEU A 301 -1.87 7.57 -1.70
C LEU A 301 -3.20 8.32 -1.87
N GLU A 302 -3.26 9.28 -2.81
CA GLU A 302 -4.50 10.01 -3.10
C GLU A 302 -5.60 9.09 -3.63
N ILE A 303 -5.26 8.14 -4.48
CA ILE A 303 -6.20 7.14 -5.01
C ILE A 303 -6.56 6.11 -3.93
N LEU A 304 -5.56 5.62 -3.19
CA LEU A 304 -5.77 4.64 -2.14
C LEU A 304 -6.47 5.22 -0.90
N LYS A 305 -6.59 6.55 -0.79
CA LYS A 305 -7.31 7.25 0.28
C LYS A 305 -8.73 6.72 0.47
N VAL A 306 -9.38 6.27 -0.61
CA VAL A 306 -10.72 5.68 -0.56
C VAL A 306 -10.72 4.33 0.18
N LEU A 307 -9.71 3.49 -0.04
CA LEU A 307 -9.53 2.23 0.70
C LEU A 307 -9.10 2.45 2.16
N ILE A 308 -8.39 3.56 2.41
CA ILE A 308 -7.90 3.93 3.76
C ILE A 308 -9.04 4.52 4.61
N LYS A 309 -9.70 5.59 4.14
CA LYS A 309 -10.72 6.32 4.90
C LYS A 309 -12.13 5.78 4.69
N GLU A 310 -12.56 5.61 3.44
CA GLU A 310 -13.99 5.63 3.09
C GLU A 310 -14.69 4.30 3.33
N GLY A 311 -13.95 3.20 3.48
CA GLY A 311 -14.51 1.96 4.02
C GLY A 311 -14.89 2.03 5.50
N SER A 312 -14.58 3.13 6.19
CA SER A 312 -14.85 3.32 7.62
C SER A 312 -16.00 4.28 7.93
N GLN A 313 -16.69 4.88 6.95
CA GLN A 313 -17.83 5.74 7.30
C GLN A 313 -18.97 4.88 7.86
N PRO A 314 -19.34 5.03 9.16
CA PRO A 314 -20.64 4.59 9.60
C PRO A 314 -21.66 5.47 8.86
N GLN A 315 -22.69 4.86 8.27
CA GLN A 315 -23.90 5.61 7.93
C GLN A 315 -24.45 6.20 9.24
N SER A 316 -24.13 7.46 9.52
CA SER A 316 -24.48 8.14 10.76
C SER A 316 -25.34 9.37 10.44
N ASN A 317 -26.64 9.14 10.27
CA ASN A 317 -27.65 10.21 10.29
C ASN A 317 -28.72 10.04 11.38
N TYR A 318 -28.58 9.08 12.31
CA TYR A 318 -29.56 8.90 13.39
C TYR A 318 -28.91 8.80 14.79
N PRO A 319 -29.14 9.81 15.66
CA PRO A 319 -28.75 9.73 17.06
C PRO A 319 -29.53 8.63 17.79
N GLY A 320 -28.83 7.69 18.45
CA GLY A 320 -29.44 6.77 19.43
C GLY A 320 -29.26 5.26 19.18
N VAL A 321 -28.69 4.83 18.05
CA VAL A 321 -28.38 3.40 17.82
C VAL A 321 -26.94 3.14 18.25
N GLN A 322 -26.74 2.22 19.20
CA GLN A 322 -25.40 1.73 19.57
C GLN A 322 -24.66 1.33 18.28
N GLN A 323 -23.53 1.99 18.04
CA GLN A 323 -22.65 1.72 16.91
C GLN A 323 -22.31 0.23 16.88
N ARG A 324 -22.91 -0.51 15.96
CA ARG A 324 -22.34 -1.80 15.54
C ARG A 324 -20.99 -1.46 14.92
N ARG A 325 -19.91 -1.94 15.54
CA ARG A 325 -18.58 -1.99 14.91
C ARG A 325 -18.78 -2.43 13.47
N ALA A 326 -18.23 -1.67 12.52
CA ALA A 326 -18.28 -2.05 11.12
C ALA A 326 -17.74 -3.48 11.02
N MET A 327 -18.60 -4.43 10.67
CA MET A 327 -18.22 -5.83 10.57
C MET A 327 -17.24 -5.90 9.40
N GLU A 328 -15.97 -6.16 9.70
CA GLU A 328 -14.95 -6.40 8.68
C GLU A 328 -15.43 -7.57 7.82
N THR A 329 -15.59 -7.31 6.53
CA THR A 329 -15.91 -8.33 5.53
C THR A 329 -14.61 -8.89 4.97
N ASP A 330 -14.62 -10.12 4.46
CA ASP A 330 -13.43 -10.72 3.85
C ASP A 330 -12.85 -9.84 2.73
N GLU A 331 -13.70 -9.16 1.96
CA GLU A 331 -13.27 -8.18 0.94
C GLU A 331 -12.49 -7.00 1.54
N THR A 332 -12.99 -6.42 2.64
CA THR A 332 -12.34 -5.27 3.27
C THR A 332 -11.05 -5.68 3.98
N LEU A 333 -10.97 -6.92 4.48
CA LEU A 333 -9.73 -7.51 4.99
C LEU A 333 -8.69 -7.73 3.88
N GLU A 334 -9.12 -8.23 2.72
CA GLU A 334 -8.24 -8.41 1.56
C GLU A 334 -7.67 -7.05 1.08
N GLU A 335 -8.51 -6.02 1.02
CA GLU A 335 -8.09 -4.65 0.69
C GLU A 335 -7.04 -4.10 1.67
N GLN A 336 -7.25 -4.29 2.97
CA GLN A 336 -6.25 -3.92 3.97
C GLN A 336 -4.97 -4.76 3.80
N GLY A 337 -5.09 -6.01 3.38
CA GLY A 337 -3.96 -6.86 2.99
C GLY A 337 -3.16 -6.30 1.82
N TRP A 338 -3.82 -5.70 0.81
CA TRP A 338 -3.12 -5.02 -0.28
C TRP A 338 -2.36 -3.79 0.21
N LEU A 339 -2.98 -2.95 1.04
CA LEU A 339 -2.34 -1.78 1.64
C LEU A 339 -1.13 -2.16 2.51
N ALA A 340 -1.23 -3.25 3.25
CA ALA A 340 -0.15 -3.82 4.05
C ALA A 340 1.04 -4.26 3.18
N ARG A 341 0.77 -4.95 2.07
CA ARG A 341 1.81 -5.41 1.13
C ARG A 341 2.45 -4.26 0.36
N LEU A 342 1.69 -3.22 0.04
CA LEU A 342 2.18 -2.04 -0.69
C LEU A 342 3.35 -1.35 0.03
N VAL A 343 3.38 -1.37 1.36
CA VAL A 343 4.47 -0.82 2.16
C VAL A 343 5.83 -1.39 1.75
N HIS A 344 5.88 -2.65 1.31
CA HIS A 344 7.12 -3.29 0.85
C HIS A 344 7.59 -2.83 -0.53
N LEU A 345 6.71 -2.21 -1.33
CA LEU A 345 7.05 -1.63 -2.63
C LEU A 345 7.62 -0.21 -2.50
N ILE A 346 7.49 0.42 -1.32
CA ILE A 346 8.08 1.72 -1.02
C ILE A 346 9.56 1.54 -0.73
N ASN A 347 10.40 1.84 -1.72
CA ASN A 347 11.84 1.70 -1.62
C ASN A 347 12.55 2.79 -2.43
N ALA A 348 13.21 3.69 -1.73
CA ALA A 348 14.06 4.72 -2.29
C ALA A 348 15.55 4.38 -2.12
N GLU A 349 16.36 4.89 -3.05
CA GLU A 349 17.82 4.74 -3.04
C GLU A 349 18.49 5.57 -1.94
N SER A 350 17.92 6.72 -1.59
CA SER A 350 18.38 7.56 -0.48
C SER A 350 17.65 7.23 0.82
N ASN A 351 18.40 7.19 1.93
CA ASN A 351 17.85 6.94 3.26
C ASN A 351 16.89 8.06 3.69
N ASP A 352 17.20 9.32 3.38
CA ASP A 352 16.35 10.48 3.68
C ASP A 352 15.03 10.41 2.92
N THR A 353 15.10 10.08 1.63
CA THR A 353 13.90 9.91 0.81
C THR A 353 13.07 8.75 1.33
N GLN A 354 13.70 7.61 1.67
CA GLN A 354 12.99 6.47 2.25
C GLN A 354 12.27 6.86 3.54
N PHE A 355 12.92 7.62 4.43
CA PHE A 355 12.30 8.06 5.67
C PHE A 355 11.12 9.01 5.42
N LYS A 356 11.27 9.98 4.51
CA LYS A 356 10.18 10.89 4.10
C LYS A 356 8.98 10.12 3.52
N LEU A 357 9.23 9.12 2.67
CA LEU A 357 8.18 8.27 2.11
C LEU A 357 7.43 7.52 3.22
N LEU A 358 8.15 6.89 4.15
CA LEU A 358 7.53 6.19 5.29
C LEU A 358 6.73 7.15 6.20
N GLN A 359 7.21 8.39 6.39
CA GLN A 359 6.47 9.43 7.13
C GLN A 359 5.15 9.79 6.44
N ALA A 360 5.18 10.01 5.12
CA ALA A 360 3.99 10.30 4.32
C ALA A 360 3.00 9.13 4.35
N THR A 361 3.46 7.89 4.20
CA THR A 361 2.63 6.68 4.29
C THR A 361 1.95 6.56 5.65
N ARG A 362 2.69 6.79 6.75
CA ARG A 362 2.09 6.77 8.10
C ARG A 362 1.02 7.83 8.25
N LYS A 363 1.28 9.06 7.78
CA LYS A 363 0.32 10.16 7.86
C LYS A 363 -0.99 9.78 7.17
N ALA A 364 -0.90 9.24 5.95
CA ALA A 364 -2.07 8.76 5.21
C ALA A 364 -2.78 7.60 5.93
N TYR A 365 -2.06 6.55 6.33
CA TYR A 365 -2.65 5.36 6.96
C TYR A 365 -3.27 5.63 8.32
N SER A 366 -2.81 6.67 9.04
CA SER A 366 -3.38 7.06 10.34
C SER A 366 -4.84 7.50 10.27
N GLU A 367 -5.34 7.81 9.08
CA GLU A 367 -6.72 8.23 8.82
C GLU A 367 -7.71 7.04 8.80
N GLY A 368 -7.21 5.79 8.76
CA GLY A 368 -8.02 4.56 8.73
C GLY A 368 -8.53 4.07 10.10
N ASN A 369 -8.32 4.84 11.18
CA ASN A 369 -8.76 4.53 12.55
C ASN A 369 -8.39 3.12 13.03
N GLU A 370 -9.35 2.21 13.25
CA GLU A 370 -9.09 0.85 13.76
C GLU A 370 -8.30 -0.03 12.77
N ARG A 371 -8.36 0.28 11.46
CA ARG A 371 -7.65 -0.46 10.39
C ARG A 371 -6.13 -0.33 10.46
N ILE A 372 -5.62 0.61 11.26
CA ILE A 372 -4.17 0.72 11.50
C ILE A 372 -3.58 -0.58 12.08
N ARG A 373 -4.43 -1.46 12.62
CA ARG A 373 -4.03 -2.79 13.11
C ARG A 373 -3.29 -3.63 12.08
N THR A 374 -3.70 -3.61 10.81
CA THR A 374 -3.13 -4.44 9.74
C THR A 374 -2.04 -3.71 8.96
N THR A 375 -2.10 -2.38 8.87
CA THR A 375 -1.17 -1.55 8.08
C THR A 375 0.04 -1.05 8.87
N THR A 376 -0.07 -0.89 10.20
CA THR A 376 1.05 -0.46 11.05
C THR A 376 2.17 -1.50 11.16
N PRO A 377 1.90 -2.81 11.37
CA PRO A 377 2.99 -3.79 11.51
C PRO A 377 3.93 -3.84 10.28
N PRO A 378 3.45 -3.88 9.03
CA PRO A 378 4.32 -3.78 7.85
C PRO A 378 5.15 -2.49 7.83
N LEU A 379 4.55 -1.34 8.18
CA LEU A 379 5.26 -0.06 8.29
C LEU A 379 6.40 -0.13 9.31
N ILE A 380 6.16 -0.74 10.48
CA ILE A 380 7.17 -0.93 11.52
C ILE A 380 8.28 -1.86 11.04
N THR A 381 7.96 -2.96 10.35
CA THR A 381 9.00 -3.83 9.76
C THR A 381 9.82 -3.12 8.68
N ALA A 382 9.21 -2.23 7.89
CA ALA A 382 9.94 -1.41 6.93
C ALA A 382 10.87 -0.41 7.63
N CYS A 383 10.43 0.18 8.76
CA CYS A 383 11.28 1.01 9.61
C CYS A 383 12.45 0.22 10.21
N MET A 384 12.23 -1.02 10.68
CA MET A 384 13.31 -1.88 11.18
C MET A 384 14.35 -2.19 10.09
N LYS A 385 13.90 -2.44 8.86
CA LYS A 385 14.80 -2.63 7.70
C LYS A 385 15.61 -1.36 7.43
N LEU A 386 14.97 -0.18 7.48
CA LEU A 386 15.65 1.10 7.33
C LEU A 386 16.65 1.34 8.46
N ALA A 387 16.32 1.03 9.72
CA ALA A 387 17.23 1.17 10.86
C ALA A 387 18.51 0.32 10.68
N ARG A 388 18.36 -0.94 10.24
CA ARG A 388 19.53 -1.79 9.93
C ARG A 388 20.33 -1.26 8.75
N ARG A 389 19.66 -0.71 7.74
CA ARG A 389 20.32 -0.10 6.58
C ARG A 389 21.10 1.16 6.95
N LEU A 390 20.58 1.99 7.86
CA LEU A 390 21.29 3.15 8.42
C LEU A 390 22.54 2.69 9.17
N LYS A 391 22.41 1.69 10.05
CA LYS A 391 23.53 1.13 10.80
C LYS A 391 24.63 0.56 9.88
N ALA A 392 24.24 -0.16 8.83
CA ALA A 392 25.19 -0.70 7.85
C ALA A 392 25.96 0.36 7.05
N ARG A 393 25.50 1.62 7.06
CA ARG A 393 26.11 2.76 6.36
C ARG A 393 26.70 3.80 7.33
N GLU A 394 26.92 3.44 8.59
CA GLU A 394 27.42 4.37 9.62
C GLU A 394 28.75 5.05 9.26
N HIS A 395 29.59 4.42 8.43
CA HIS A 395 30.88 4.99 7.99
C HIS A 395 30.76 5.91 6.77
N LEU A 396 29.58 5.97 6.14
CA LEU A 396 29.35 6.76 4.92
C LEU A 396 28.57 8.06 5.22
N ASP A 397 27.68 8.02 6.21
CA ASP A 397 26.75 9.11 6.52
C ASP A 397 26.97 9.61 7.96
N ASP A 398 27.50 10.82 8.14
CA ASP A 398 27.75 11.41 9.48
C ASP A 398 26.45 11.69 10.29
N ASN A 399 25.30 11.79 9.61
CA ASN A 399 24.01 12.10 10.22
C ASN A 399 23.19 10.86 10.63
N TRP A 400 23.75 9.65 10.50
CA TRP A 400 23.04 8.39 10.72
C TRP A 400 22.45 8.28 12.14
N GLU A 401 23.13 8.80 13.16
CA GLU A 401 22.65 8.76 14.56
C GLU A 401 21.41 9.63 14.74
N THR A 402 21.40 10.81 14.14
CA THR A 402 20.26 11.74 14.20
C THR A 402 19.06 11.16 13.45
N GLN A 403 19.31 10.59 12.26
CA GLN A 403 18.29 9.92 11.46
C GLN A 403 17.71 8.69 12.19
N SER A 404 18.57 7.87 12.82
CA SER A 404 18.16 6.68 13.57
C SER A 404 17.31 7.06 14.78
N ASN A 405 17.72 8.07 15.54
CA ASN A 405 16.92 8.61 16.65
C ASN A 405 15.55 9.13 16.18
N ALA A 406 15.49 9.87 15.08
CA ALA A 406 14.24 10.32 14.50
C ALA A 406 13.35 9.14 14.06
N LEU A 407 13.95 8.10 13.47
CA LEU A 407 13.26 6.88 13.05
C LEU A 407 12.68 6.11 14.24
N PHE A 408 13.43 5.94 15.33
CA PHE A 408 12.93 5.26 16.52
C PHE A 408 11.84 6.06 17.24
N LYS A 409 11.96 7.39 17.33
CA LYS A 409 10.88 8.26 17.83
C LYS A 409 9.62 8.14 16.97
N PHE A 410 9.79 8.06 15.65
CA PHE A 410 8.71 7.81 14.71
C PHE A 410 8.05 6.44 14.92
N MET A 411 8.84 5.37 15.07
CA MET A 411 8.35 4.02 15.39
C MET A 411 7.60 3.99 16.71
N HIS A 412 8.17 4.56 17.78
CA HIS A 412 7.54 4.67 19.09
C HIS A 412 6.18 5.36 18.98
N SER A 413 6.12 6.54 18.37
CA SER A 413 4.88 7.27 18.18
C SER A 413 3.84 6.46 17.39
N ALA A 414 4.26 5.69 16.37
CA ALA A 414 3.36 4.83 15.60
C ALA A 414 2.80 3.67 16.44
N LEU A 415 3.66 3.03 17.25
CA LEU A 415 3.26 1.95 18.16
C LEU A 415 2.37 2.44 19.31
N SER A 416 2.65 3.61 19.89
CA SER A 416 1.78 4.22 20.89
C SER A 416 0.41 4.56 20.28
N THR A 417 0.37 5.02 19.03
CA THR A 417 -0.90 5.26 18.31
C THR A 417 -1.66 3.95 18.09
N LEU A 418 -0.97 2.87 17.70
CA LEU A 418 -1.56 1.54 17.56
C LEU A 418 -2.16 1.05 18.89
N TYR A 419 -1.41 1.17 19.98
CA TYR A 419 -1.86 0.75 21.32
C TYR A 419 -3.07 1.55 21.81
N THR A 420 -3.05 2.88 21.63
CA THR A 420 -4.11 3.77 22.14
C THR A 420 -5.38 3.78 21.29
N ARG A 421 -5.27 3.64 19.96
CA ARG A 421 -6.42 3.75 19.05
C ARG A 421 -7.07 2.42 18.71
N VAL A 422 -6.33 1.31 18.70
CA VAL A 422 -6.90 0.00 18.31
C VAL A 422 -7.42 -0.73 19.54
N SER A 423 -8.74 -0.76 19.66
CA SER A 423 -9.44 -1.51 20.70
C SER A 423 -9.93 -2.85 20.14
N GLY A 424 -9.25 -3.96 20.45
CA GLY A 424 -9.66 -5.28 20.00
C GLY A 424 -8.86 -6.43 20.62
N PRO A 425 -9.39 -7.67 20.60
CA PRO A 425 -8.71 -8.82 21.17
C PRO A 425 -7.40 -9.06 20.43
N GLY A 426 -6.27 -9.13 21.15
CA GLY A 426 -4.94 -9.34 20.58
C GLY A 426 -4.24 -8.09 20.03
N ALA A 427 -4.85 -6.90 20.09
CA ALA A 427 -4.19 -5.65 19.68
C ALA A 427 -3.05 -5.27 20.63
N ALA A 428 -3.28 -5.39 21.94
CA ALA A 428 -2.25 -5.17 22.97
C ALA A 428 -1.08 -6.15 22.81
N GLU A 429 -1.34 -7.43 22.55
CA GLU A 429 -0.28 -8.41 22.35
C GLU A 429 0.52 -8.14 21.05
N LEU A 430 -0.15 -7.67 20.00
CA LEU A 430 0.52 -7.25 18.76
C LEU A 430 1.44 -6.05 19.02
N ALA A 431 0.94 -5.02 19.72
CA ALA A 431 1.74 -3.87 20.08
C ALA A 431 2.95 -4.27 20.94
N LEU A 432 2.77 -5.15 21.92
CA LEU A 432 3.85 -5.69 22.76
C LEU A 432 4.93 -6.39 21.93
N ARG A 433 4.54 -7.26 20.98
CA ARG A 433 5.49 -7.93 20.06
C ARG A 433 6.27 -6.93 19.21
N LEU A 434 5.59 -5.88 18.73
CA LEU A 434 6.21 -4.83 17.93
C LEU A 434 7.14 -3.94 18.77
N PHE A 435 6.80 -3.64 20.02
CA PHE A 435 7.69 -2.95 20.96
C PHE A 435 8.94 -3.78 21.23
N CYS A 436 8.81 -5.07 21.54
CA CYS A 436 9.95 -5.95 21.80
C CYS A 436 10.90 -6.04 20.59
N SER A 437 10.35 -6.27 19.38
CA SER A 437 11.15 -6.34 18.15
C SER A 437 11.79 -5.00 17.78
N SER A 438 11.15 -3.88 18.11
CA SER A 438 11.72 -2.54 17.91
C SER A 438 12.86 -2.28 18.90
N GLY A 439 12.70 -2.69 20.16
CA GLY A 439 13.74 -2.66 21.19
C GLY A 439 14.97 -3.47 20.78
N MET A 440 14.78 -4.71 20.32
CA MET A 440 15.89 -5.52 19.79
C MET A 440 16.60 -4.86 18.61
N THR A 441 15.86 -4.22 17.71
CA THR A 441 16.46 -3.53 16.56
C THR A 441 17.23 -2.28 17.01
N ALA A 442 16.76 -1.57 18.04
CA ALA A 442 17.46 -0.43 18.63
C ALA A 442 18.74 -0.86 19.35
N ASP A 443 18.71 -1.99 20.08
CA ASP A 443 19.88 -2.61 20.70
C ASP A 443 20.95 -2.98 19.66
N GLN A 444 20.55 -3.66 18.58
CA GLN A 444 21.45 -3.99 17.45
C GLN A 444 22.05 -2.75 16.77
N ALA A 445 21.35 -1.63 16.78
CA ALA A 445 21.85 -0.36 16.25
C ALA A 445 22.79 0.38 17.23
N GLY A 446 22.82 -0.01 18.50
CA GLY A 446 23.65 0.59 19.56
C GLY A 446 22.96 1.65 20.41
N PHE A 447 21.63 1.83 20.29
CA PHE A 447 20.88 2.85 21.04
C PHE A 447 20.25 2.26 22.31
N GLU A 448 21.00 2.24 23.40
CA GLU A 448 20.57 1.65 24.68
C GLU A 448 19.31 2.32 25.27
N GLU A 449 19.31 3.65 25.41
CA GLU A 449 18.20 4.39 26.04
C GLU A 449 16.87 4.18 25.32
N VAL A 450 16.91 4.19 23.98
CA VAL A 450 15.75 3.95 23.13
C VAL A 450 15.26 2.52 23.26
N SER A 451 16.18 1.55 23.31
CA SER A 451 15.86 0.14 23.54
C SER A 451 15.17 -0.05 24.89
N TYR A 452 15.72 0.56 25.96
CA TYR A 452 15.16 0.50 27.30
C TYR A 452 13.72 1.03 27.34
N GLU A 453 13.47 2.18 26.71
CA GLU A 453 12.11 2.76 26.64
C GLU A 453 11.14 1.82 25.93
N PHE A 454 11.52 1.18 24.82
CA PHE A 454 10.67 0.21 24.13
C PHE A 454 10.31 -1.00 25.03
N PHE A 455 11.27 -1.53 25.79
CA PHE A 455 10.99 -2.61 26.74
C PHE A 455 10.15 -2.14 27.93
N ALA A 456 10.39 -0.93 28.44
CA ALA A 456 9.57 -0.34 29.49
C ALA A 456 8.10 -0.22 29.05
N GLN A 457 7.85 0.28 27.83
CA GLN A 457 6.51 0.31 27.24
C GLN A 457 5.92 -1.08 27.04
N ALA A 458 6.71 -2.08 26.63
CA ALA A 458 6.25 -3.47 26.53
C ALA A 458 5.79 -4.03 27.89
N PHE A 459 6.50 -3.71 28.99
CA PHE A 459 6.06 -4.07 30.34
C PHE A 459 4.78 -3.34 30.75
N THR A 460 4.64 -2.06 30.44
CA THR A 460 3.40 -1.29 30.69
C THR A 460 2.20 -1.94 29.98
N VAL A 461 2.34 -2.29 28.70
CA VAL A 461 1.29 -2.98 27.93
C VAL A 461 0.95 -4.34 28.54
N TYR A 462 1.95 -5.10 29.02
CA TYR A 462 1.73 -6.37 29.71
C TYR A 462 0.91 -6.18 31.00
N GLU A 463 1.24 -5.17 31.81
CA GLU A 463 0.60 -4.90 33.10
C GLU A 463 -0.83 -4.38 32.96
N GLU A 464 -1.08 -3.50 31.99
CA GLU A 464 -2.37 -2.81 31.82
C GLU A 464 -3.38 -3.61 31.00
N ALA A 465 -2.94 -4.27 29.92
CA ALA A 465 -3.85 -4.73 28.87
C ALA A 465 -3.87 -6.26 28.67
N VAL A 466 -2.86 -7.00 29.11
CA VAL A 466 -2.80 -8.46 28.94
C VAL A 466 -3.35 -9.19 30.17
N SER A 467 -4.62 -9.56 30.12
CA SER A 467 -5.34 -10.20 31.23
C SER A 467 -5.52 -11.71 31.09
N ASP A 468 -5.53 -12.26 29.87
CA ASP A 468 -5.69 -13.70 29.67
C ASP A 468 -4.44 -14.48 30.11
N SER A 469 -4.63 -15.56 30.89
CA SER A 469 -3.52 -16.32 31.47
C SER A 469 -2.62 -17.00 30.43
N LYS A 470 -3.16 -17.44 29.27
CA LYS A 470 -2.33 -18.03 28.21
C LYS A 470 -1.56 -16.94 27.47
N ALA A 471 -2.23 -15.82 27.17
CA ALA A 471 -1.61 -14.66 26.56
C ALA A 471 -0.50 -14.07 27.45
N GLN A 472 -0.70 -14.00 28.77
CA GLN A 472 0.31 -13.55 29.73
C GLN A 472 1.57 -14.40 29.68
N PHE A 473 1.44 -15.73 29.71
CA PHE A 473 2.59 -16.62 29.59
C PHE A 473 3.35 -16.40 28.27
N GLN A 474 2.64 -16.34 27.15
CA GLN A 474 3.26 -16.08 25.84
C GLN A 474 3.94 -14.72 25.77
N ALA A 475 3.32 -13.66 26.31
CA ALA A 475 3.90 -12.33 26.36
C ALA A 475 5.19 -12.28 27.18
N VAL A 476 5.21 -12.93 28.35
CA VAL A 476 6.43 -13.02 29.18
C VAL A 476 7.53 -13.80 28.46
N CYS A 477 7.20 -14.92 27.80
CA CYS A 477 8.18 -15.66 26.99
C CYS A 477 8.75 -14.83 25.83
N ILE A 478 7.92 -14.01 25.18
CA ILE A 478 8.37 -13.11 24.11
C ILE A 478 9.30 -12.03 24.66
N ILE A 479 8.94 -11.39 25.79
CA ILE A 479 9.80 -10.39 26.44
C ILE A 479 11.13 -11.03 26.86
N ALA A 480 11.09 -12.18 27.52
CA ALA A 480 12.30 -12.89 27.97
C ALA A 480 13.20 -13.29 26.79
N SER A 481 12.63 -13.85 25.72
CA SER A 481 13.41 -14.24 24.54
C SER A 481 13.96 -13.04 23.77
N SER A 482 13.25 -11.90 23.77
CA SER A 482 13.72 -10.65 23.18
C SER A 482 14.86 -10.04 23.98
N LEU A 483 14.73 -9.99 25.32
CA LEU A 483 15.79 -9.53 26.23
C LEU A 483 17.01 -10.46 26.19
N HIS A 484 16.83 -11.77 26.06
CA HIS A 484 17.96 -12.69 25.95
C HIS A 484 18.80 -12.47 24.68
N GLN A 485 18.23 -11.86 23.64
CA GLN A 485 18.95 -11.57 22.39
C GLN A 485 19.63 -10.20 22.39
N THR A 486 19.37 -9.34 23.39
CA THR A 486 20.05 -8.06 23.48
C THR A 486 21.46 -8.21 24.04
N ARG A 487 22.37 -7.35 23.60
CA ARG A 487 23.80 -7.42 23.97
C ARG A 487 24.37 -6.07 24.41
N ASN A 488 23.71 -4.96 24.12
CA ASN A 488 24.27 -3.62 24.32
C ASN A 488 23.84 -2.95 25.64
N PHE A 489 22.97 -3.58 26.44
CA PHE A 489 22.57 -3.01 27.73
C PHE A 489 23.70 -3.00 28.75
N GLY A 490 23.80 -1.90 29.51
CA GLY A 490 24.58 -1.86 30.74
C GLY A 490 24.06 -2.87 31.77
N LYS A 491 24.97 -3.37 32.63
CA LYS A 491 24.66 -4.40 33.63
C LYS A 491 23.49 -4.02 34.54
N GLU A 492 23.39 -2.75 34.94
CA GLU A 492 22.33 -2.26 35.85
C GLU A 492 20.95 -2.20 35.17
N ASN A 493 20.89 -1.66 33.95
CA ASN A 493 19.65 -1.58 33.16
C ASN A 493 19.16 -2.98 32.81
N TYR A 494 20.07 -3.86 32.37
CA TYR A 494 19.75 -5.24 32.06
C TYR A 494 19.24 -5.99 33.30
N ASP A 495 19.93 -5.92 34.44
CA ASP A 495 19.51 -6.60 35.67
C ASP A 495 18.12 -6.15 36.15
N THR A 496 17.82 -4.86 36.00
CA THR A 496 16.50 -4.29 36.31
C THR A 496 15.41 -4.91 35.44
N LEU A 497 15.61 -4.96 34.12
CA LEU A 497 14.63 -5.50 33.16
C LEU A 497 14.42 -7.01 33.33
N ILE A 498 15.50 -7.79 33.47
CA ILE A 498 15.39 -9.26 33.62
C ILE A 498 14.78 -9.64 34.96
N THR A 499 15.09 -8.92 36.04
CA THR A 499 14.48 -9.15 37.35
C THR A 499 12.99 -8.85 37.31
N LYS A 500 12.59 -7.76 36.64
CA LYS A 500 11.18 -7.44 36.41
C LYS A 500 10.48 -8.54 35.58
N CYS A 501 11.10 -8.98 34.48
CA CYS A 501 10.60 -10.08 33.64
C CYS A 501 10.36 -11.36 34.45
N ALA A 502 11.36 -11.78 35.23
CA ALA A 502 11.28 -12.97 36.07
C ALA A 502 10.23 -12.82 37.17
N GLN A 503 10.07 -11.62 37.73
CA GLN A 503 9.02 -11.35 38.72
C GLN A 503 7.63 -11.53 38.13
N HIS A 504 7.38 -11.04 36.91
CA HIS A 504 6.10 -11.24 36.22
C HIS A 504 5.84 -12.72 35.89
N GLY A 505 6.85 -13.45 35.39
CA GLY A 505 6.74 -14.90 35.19
C GLY A 505 6.41 -15.65 36.49
N SER A 506 6.96 -15.18 37.62
CA SER A 506 6.70 -15.75 38.92
C SER A 506 5.36 -15.37 39.56
N LYS A 507 4.61 -14.43 38.96
CA LYS A 507 3.27 -14.01 39.42
C LYS A 507 2.15 -14.60 38.56
N LEU A 508 2.48 -15.45 37.58
CA LEU A 508 1.49 -16.17 36.78
C LEU A 508 0.61 -17.06 37.67
N LEU A 509 -0.68 -17.10 37.36
CA LEU A 509 -1.68 -17.80 38.17
C LEU A 509 -1.62 -19.32 38.00
N ARG A 510 -1.34 -19.79 36.78
CA ARG A 510 -1.25 -21.22 36.46
C ARG A 510 0.11 -21.76 36.86
N LYS A 511 0.13 -22.75 37.75
CA LYS A 511 1.36 -23.34 38.29
C LYS A 511 2.29 -23.96 37.24
N PRO A 512 1.81 -24.71 36.23
CA PRO A 512 2.69 -25.22 35.18
C PRO A 512 3.32 -24.09 34.36
N ASP A 513 2.53 -23.11 33.94
CA ASP A 513 3.01 -21.95 33.17
C ASP A 513 3.99 -21.08 34.00
N GLN A 514 3.70 -20.90 35.30
CA GLN A 514 4.59 -20.23 36.25
C GLN A 514 5.93 -20.96 36.39
N CYS A 515 5.91 -22.28 36.54
CA CYS A 515 7.13 -23.10 36.62
C CYS A 515 7.98 -22.95 35.36
N ARG A 516 7.35 -23.10 34.20
CA ARG A 516 7.98 -22.95 32.87
C ARG A 516 8.57 -21.57 32.68
N ALA A 517 7.82 -20.51 33.01
CA ALA A 517 8.32 -19.15 32.91
C ALA A 517 9.53 -18.90 33.82
N VAL A 518 9.53 -19.42 35.05
CA VAL A 518 10.61 -19.22 36.03
C VAL A 518 11.89 -19.95 35.62
N TYR A 519 11.81 -21.22 35.20
CA TYR A 519 13.02 -21.90 34.73
C TYR A 519 13.49 -21.35 33.38
N LEU A 520 12.61 -20.86 32.49
CA LEU A 520 13.03 -20.22 31.25
C LEU A 520 13.71 -18.87 31.50
N ALA A 521 13.22 -18.11 32.49
CA ALA A 521 13.85 -16.86 32.92
C ALA A 521 15.29 -17.07 33.40
N SER A 522 15.67 -18.29 33.85
CA SER A 522 17.06 -18.58 34.22
C SER A 522 18.06 -18.27 33.09
N HIS A 523 17.66 -18.40 31.82
CA HIS A 523 18.49 -18.07 30.66
C HIS A 523 18.81 -16.57 30.54
N LEU A 524 18.06 -15.69 31.19
CA LEU A 524 18.34 -14.25 31.18
C LEU A 524 19.63 -13.91 31.95
N TRP A 525 19.96 -14.70 32.98
CA TRP A 525 21.20 -14.56 33.74
C TRP A 525 22.33 -15.44 33.19
N TRP A 526 22.11 -16.13 32.08
CA TRP A 526 23.10 -17.00 31.45
C TRP A 526 23.11 -16.78 29.95
N ALA A 527 23.83 -15.74 29.53
CA ALA A 527 24.00 -15.43 28.12
C ALA A 527 24.88 -16.47 27.43
N MET A 528 24.40 -16.93 26.28
CA MET A 528 25.09 -17.87 25.41
C MET A 528 25.70 -17.13 24.22
N PRO A 529 26.90 -17.53 23.77
CA PRO A 529 27.51 -16.95 22.58
C PRO A 529 26.64 -17.24 21.38
N SER A 530 26.26 -16.18 20.66
CA SER A 530 25.54 -16.28 19.41
C SER A 530 26.52 -16.32 18.24
N GLN A 531 26.52 -17.43 17.49
CA GLN A 531 27.29 -17.52 16.25
C GLN A 531 26.92 -16.42 15.25
N ALA A 532 25.65 -15.98 15.24
CA ALA A 532 25.17 -14.91 14.37
C ALA A 532 25.82 -13.55 14.66
N ASN A 533 26.30 -13.34 15.89
CA ASN A 533 26.97 -12.12 16.33
C ASN A 533 28.50 -12.24 16.25
N GLY A 534 29.04 -13.37 15.79
CA GLY A 534 30.48 -13.65 15.83
C GLY A 534 31.03 -13.84 17.24
N GLU A 535 30.16 -14.10 18.23
CA GLU A 535 30.55 -14.32 19.62
C GLU A 535 31.20 -15.71 19.79
N THR A 536 32.34 -15.75 20.47
CA THR A 536 33.04 -16.98 20.85
C THR A 536 32.93 -17.21 22.35
N ASP A 537 33.30 -18.41 22.84
CA ASP A 537 33.28 -18.73 24.28
C ASP A 537 34.19 -17.82 25.13
N GLU A 538 35.11 -17.10 24.48
CA GLU A 538 36.03 -16.13 25.10
C GLU A 538 35.42 -14.73 25.26
N THR A 539 34.24 -14.48 24.69
CA THR A 539 33.54 -13.19 24.88
C THR A 539 33.00 -13.08 26.31
N ASP A 540 33.22 -11.91 26.94
CA ASP A 540 32.74 -11.64 28.30
C ASP A 540 31.21 -11.45 28.27
N LEU A 541 30.49 -12.55 28.44
CA LEU A 541 29.04 -12.62 28.42
C LEU A 541 28.47 -12.51 29.84
N TYR A 542 27.25 -11.97 29.95
CA TYR A 542 26.56 -11.88 31.23
C TYR A 542 26.23 -13.27 31.79
N ARG A 543 26.94 -13.67 32.85
CA ARG A 543 26.80 -14.97 33.50
C ARG A 543 26.73 -14.81 35.02
N ASP A 544 25.58 -15.11 35.60
CA ASP A 544 25.38 -15.22 37.05
C ASP A 544 24.81 -16.60 37.41
N GLY A 545 25.70 -17.55 37.67
CA GLY A 545 25.32 -18.92 38.01
C GLY A 545 24.50 -19.04 39.30
N LYS A 546 24.64 -18.11 40.25
CA LYS A 546 23.89 -18.14 41.51
C LYS A 546 22.43 -17.81 41.26
N ARG A 547 22.15 -16.77 40.48
CA ARG A 547 20.78 -16.39 40.08
C ARG A 547 20.10 -17.47 39.25
N VAL A 548 20.86 -18.14 38.36
CA VAL A 548 20.37 -19.30 37.60
C VAL A 548 19.88 -20.39 38.56
N LEU A 549 20.71 -20.75 39.56
CA LEU A 549 20.36 -21.77 40.54
C LEU A 549 19.15 -21.37 41.40
N GLU A 550 19.08 -20.10 41.84
CA GLU A 550 17.91 -19.58 42.57
C GLU A 550 16.61 -19.75 41.77
N CYS A 551 16.66 -19.51 40.46
CA CYS A 551 15.51 -19.68 39.57
C CYS A 551 15.12 -21.14 39.40
N LEU A 552 16.09 -22.03 39.21
CA LEU A 552 15.83 -23.48 39.13
C LEU A 552 15.24 -24.03 40.43
N GLN A 553 15.76 -23.60 41.59
CA GLN A 553 15.21 -23.98 42.90
C GLN A 553 13.82 -23.41 43.15
N ARG A 554 13.54 -22.20 42.65
CA ARG A 554 12.20 -21.62 42.69
C ARG A 554 11.23 -22.37 41.78
N ALA A 555 11.65 -22.74 40.56
CA ALA A 555 10.84 -23.55 39.65
C ALA A 555 10.51 -24.91 40.27
N LEU A 556 11.48 -25.57 40.90
CA LEU A 556 11.27 -26.83 41.62
C LEU A 556 10.18 -26.72 42.69
N ARG A 557 10.26 -25.69 43.56
CA ARG A 557 9.22 -25.42 44.58
C ARG A 557 7.84 -25.14 43.97
N VAL A 558 7.79 -24.52 42.78
CA VAL A 558 6.52 -24.31 42.07
C VAL A 558 5.97 -25.63 41.54
N ALA A 559 6.82 -26.49 40.98
CA ALA A 559 6.45 -27.84 40.52
C ALA A 559 5.95 -28.72 41.67
N ASP A 560 6.57 -28.65 42.85
CA ASP A 560 6.09 -29.32 44.07
C ASP A 560 4.72 -28.81 44.52
N SER A 561 4.43 -27.53 44.28
CA SER A 561 3.15 -26.90 44.64
C SER A 561 2.00 -27.21 43.67
N CYS A 562 2.27 -27.95 42.58
CA CYS A 562 1.24 -28.41 41.66
C CYS A 562 0.38 -29.50 42.31
N MET A 563 -0.94 -29.31 42.34
CA MET A 563 -1.86 -30.31 42.89
C MET A 563 -1.96 -31.58 42.05
N GLU A 564 -1.79 -31.45 40.73
CA GLU A 564 -1.84 -32.58 39.80
C GLU A 564 -0.47 -33.25 39.71
N THR A 565 -0.35 -34.47 40.23
CA THR A 565 0.91 -35.20 40.31
C THR A 565 1.48 -35.53 38.92
N ALA A 566 0.64 -35.79 37.92
CA ALA A 566 1.08 -36.04 36.55
C ALA A 566 1.81 -34.83 35.94
N ALA A 567 1.23 -33.63 36.10
CA ALA A 567 1.84 -32.37 35.67
C ALA A 567 3.10 -32.05 36.48
N SER A 568 3.12 -32.35 37.79
CA SER A 568 4.31 -32.16 38.64
C SER A 568 5.49 -33.01 38.16
N ILE A 569 5.26 -34.29 37.85
CA ILE A 569 6.29 -35.20 37.31
C ILE A 569 6.82 -34.71 35.96
N GLU A 570 5.93 -34.29 35.05
CA GLU A 570 6.32 -33.72 33.76
C GLU A 570 7.24 -32.50 33.96
N LEU A 571 6.89 -31.59 34.87
CA LEU A 571 7.70 -30.42 35.19
C LEU A 571 9.04 -30.77 35.84
N PHE A 572 9.11 -31.80 36.70
CA PHE A 572 10.39 -32.23 37.26
C PHE A 572 11.34 -32.76 36.18
N VAL A 573 10.83 -33.51 35.21
CA VAL A 573 11.62 -33.99 34.07
C VAL A 573 12.09 -32.81 33.21
N GLU A 574 11.21 -31.85 32.90
CA GLU A 574 11.60 -30.63 32.18
C GLU A 574 12.67 -29.83 32.94
N ILE A 575 12.54 -29.69 34.26
CA ILE A 575 13.55 -29.03 35.11
C ILE A 575 14.86 -29.81 35.06
N LEU A 576 14.83 -31.15 35.11
CA LEU A 576 16.03 -31.98 35.01
C LEU A 576 16.77 -31.71 33.70
N ASP A 577 16.05 -31.61 32.58
CA ASP A 577 16.67 -31.26 31.30
C ASP A 577 17.37 -29.89 31.36
N ARG A 578 16.81 -28.91 32.10
CA ARG A 578 17.45 -27.61 32.33
C ARG A 578 18.68 -27.70 33.23
N TYR A 579 18.65 -28.52 34.28
CA TYR A 579 19.83 -28.79 35.10
C TYR A 579 20.96 -29.41 34.28
N VAL A 580 20.62 -30.40 33.44
CA VAL A 580 21.57 -31.04 32.51
C VAL A 580 22.15 -30.01 31.55
N TYR A 581 21.30 -29.16 30.96
CA TYR A 581 21.75 -28.08 30.08
C TYR A 581 22.77 -27.16 30.76
N TYR A 582 22.49 -26.65 31.96
CA TYR A 582 23.44 -25.75 32.64
C TYR A 582 24.70 -26.47 33.12
N PHE A 583 24.60 -27.76 33.42
CA PHE A 583 25.76 -28.58 33.75
C PHE A 583 26.69 -28.73 32.53
N ASP A 584 26.13 -28.93 31.32
CA ASP A 584 26.92 -28.93 30.08
C ASP A 584 27.60 -27.59 29.80
N GLN A 585 26.92 -26.48 30.09
CA GLN A 585 27.46 -25.13 29.91
C GLN A 585 28.49 -24.76 30.99
N GLN A 586 28.97 -25.72 31.79
CA GLN A 586 29.99 -25.54 32.82
C GLN A 586 29.60 -24.49 33.88
N ASN A 587 28.31 -24.39 34.21
CA ASN A 587 27.87 -23.53 35.30
C ASN A 587 28.26 -24.16 36.66
N GLU A 588 29.32 -23.62 37.29
CA GLU A 588 29.86 -24.13 38.56
C GLU A 588 28.86 -24.15 39.72
N ALA A 589 27.81 -23.31 39.68
CA ALA A 589 26.77 -23.30 40.70
C ALA A 589 25.90 -24.56 40.65
N VAL A 590 25.76 -25.19 39.48
CA VAL A 590 24.96 -26.40 39.28
C VAL A 590 25.84 -27.62 39.56
N THR A 591 25.72 -28.14 40.79
CA THR A 591 26.51 -29.31 41.23
C THR A 591 25.77 -30.62 40.99
N THR A 592 26.54 -31.72 40.91
CA THR A 592 26.04 -33.11 40.78
C THR A 592 25.06 -33.50 41.90
N LYS A 593 25.13 -32.85 43.06
CA LYS A 593 24.20 -33.06 44.18
C LYS A 593 22.77 -32.74 43.80
N TYR A 594 22.53 -31.64 43.08
CA TYR A 594 21.18 -31.23 42.68
C TYR A 594 20.63 -32.13 41.57
N LEU A 595 21.49 -32.56 40.63
CA LEU A 595 21.14 -33.54 39.60
C LEU A 595 20.71 -34.88 40.22
N ASN A 596 21.54 -35.45 41.10
CA ASN A 596 21.25 -36.73 41.76
C ASN A 596 19.98 -36.64 42.62
N GLY A 597 19.83 -35.55 43.38
CA GLY A 597 18.64 -35.34 44.20
C GLY A 597 17.35 -35.23 43.37
N LEU A 598 17.40 -34.59 42.19
CA LEU A 598 16.25 -34.49 41.31
C LEU A 598 15.93 -35.81 40.61
N ILE A 599 16.94 -36.58 40.20
CA ILE A 599 16.76 -37.93 39.65
C ILE A 599 16.09 -38.86 40.68
N GLU A 600 16.54 -38.83 41.93
CA GLU A 600 15.94 -39.59 43.03
C GLU A 600 14.50 -39.14 43.34
N LEU A 601 14.25 -37.82 43.29
CA LEU A 601 12.90 -37.27 43.46
C LEU A 601 11.95 -37.73 42.34
N ILE A 602 12.41 -37.78 41.09
CA ILE A 602 11.59 -38.25 39.96
C ILE A 602 11.31 -39.76 40.09
N HIS A 603 12.32 -40.58 40.41
CA HIS A 603 12.13 -42.02 40.62
C HIS A 603 11.14 -42.32 41.75
N SER A 604 11.23 -41.61 42.88
CA SER A 604 10.31 -41.79 44.01
C SER A 604 8.87 -41.39 43.68
N ASN A 605 8.65 -40.27 42.98
CA ASN A 605 7.32 -39.85 42.53
C ASN A 605 6.73 -40.79 41.45
N LEU A 606 7.57 -41.32 40.56
CA LEU A 606 7.16 -42.30 39.55
C LEU A 606 6.78 -43.66 40.16
N ALA A 607 7.50 -44.10 41.20
CA ALA A 607 7.20 -45.33 41.92
C ALA A 607 5.99 -45.21 42.87
N GLY A 608 5.78 -44.03 43.46
CA GLY A 608 4.65 -43.75 44.33
C GLY A 608 3.29 -43.65 43.62
N ASN A 609 3.29 -43.35 42.31
CA ASN A 609 2.06 -43.22 41.53
C ASN A 609 1.66 -44.54 40.84
N GLN A 610 0.61 -45.18 41.37
CA GLN A 610 0.04 -46.43 40.85
C GLN A 610 -1.03 -46.23 39.76
N GLN A 611 -1.33 -44.98 39.39
CA GLN A 611 -2.36 -44.67 38.42
C GLN A 611 -1.73 -44.57 37.02
N ASP A 612 -1.89 -45.62 36.22
CA ASP A 612 -1.38 -45.66 34.85
C ASP A 612 -2.20 -44.74 33.94
N SER A 613 -1.72 -43.51 33.77
CA SER A 613 -2.23 -42.55 32.80
C SER A 613 -1.28 -42.42 31.61
N ALA A 614 -1.82 -42.13 30.42
CA ALA A 614 -1.01 -41.91 29.22
C ALA A 614 -0.01 -40.74 29.39
N SER A 615 -0.36 -39.72 30.17
CA SER A 615 0.53 -38.60 30.50
C SER A 615 1.73 -39.06 31.34
N ILE A 616 1.50 -39.90 32.36
CA ILE A 616 2.59 -40.43 33.20
C ILE A 616 3.49 -41.36 32.40
N ASP A 617 2.93 -42.20 31.50
CA ASP A 617 3.75 -43.06 30.63
C ASP A 617 4.65 -42.24 29.68
N ASN A 618 4.11 -41.14 29.12
CA ASN A 618 4.90 -40.22 28.32
C ASN A 618 6.03 -39.56 29.14
N SER A 619 5.75 -39.09 30.35
CA SER A 619 6.76 -38.52 31.25
C SER A 619 7.82 -39.56 31.66
N LYS A 620 7.44 -40.83 31.87
CA LYS A 620 8.37 -41.94 32.12
C LYS A 620 9.30 -42.15 30.93
N ARG A 621 8.76 -42.23 29.70
CA ARG A 621 9.56 -42.37 28.48
C ARG A 621 10.52 -41.20 28.29
N HIS A 622 10.05 -39.98 28.53
CA HIS A 622 10.88 -38.78 28.47
C HIS A 622 12.04 -38.85 29.47
N PHE A 623 11.74 -39.18 30.73
CA PHE A 623 12.74 -39.33 31.78
C PHE A 623 13.80 -40.38 31.46
N TYR A 624 13.40 -41.57 30.98
CA TYR A 624 14.36 -42.60 30.58
C TYR A 624 15.24 -42.17 29.40
N SER A 625 14.68 -41.41 28.45
CA SER A 625 15.46 -40.80 27.37
C SER A 625 16.47 -39.78 27.90
N THR A 626 16.09 -38.96 28.87
CA THR A 626 17.01 -38.02 29.55
C THR A 626 18.12 -38.76 30.29
N LEU A 627 17.80 -39.85 31.01
CA LEU A 627 18.83 -40.68 31.69
C LEU A 627 19.80 -41.31 30.70
N GLU A 628 19.30 -41.77 29.54
CA GLU A 628 20.16 -42.29 28.47
C GLU A 628 21.08 -41.20 27.90
N ASN A 629 20.57 -39.98 27.72
CA ASN A 629 21.36 -38.83 27.29
C ASN A 629 22.48 -38.53 28.29
N ILE A 630 22.16 -38.45 29.59
CA ILE A 630 23.12 -38.25 30.67
C ILE A 630 24.18 -39.36 30.67
N ARG A 631 23.76 -40.63 30.48
CA ARG A 631 24.66 -41.78 30.39
C ARG A 631 25.64 -41.67 29.23
N SER A 632 25.15 -41.26 28.05
CA SER A 632 25.96 -41.12 26.84
C SER A 632 27.06 -40.07 26.99
N ARG A 633 26.84 -39.07 27.85
CA ARG A 633 27.77 -37.97 28.11
C ARG A 633 28.75 -38.23 29.26
N GLN A 634 28.60 -39.34 29.98
CA GLN A 634 29.53 -39.82 31.01
C GLN A 634 29.86 -38.78 32.10
N TYR A 635 28.85 -38.05 32.62
CA TYR A 635 29.09 -37.08 33.68
C TYR A 635 29.65 -37.74 34.95
N GLU A 636 30.76 -37.21 35.45
CA GLU A 636 31.39 -37.71 36.67
C GLU A 636 30.51 -37.41 37.90
N GLY A 637 30.28 -38.43 38.75
CA GLY A 637 29.53 -38.28 40.00
C GLY A 637 28.00 -38.23 39.87
N VAL A 638 27.42 -38.41 38.68
CA VAL A 638 25.97 -38.51 38.49
C VAL A 638 25.50 -39.97 38.59
N VAL A 639 24.53 -40.24 39.46
CA VAL A 639 23.96 -41.57 39.73
C VAL A 639 22.59 -41.67 39.07
N LEU A 640 22.49 -42.49 38.01
CA LEU A 640 21.27 -42.61 37.19
C LEU A 640 20.18 -43.49 37.82
N TYR A 641 20.61 -44.50 38.58
CA TYR A 641 19.75 -45.45 39.27
C TYR A 641 20.14 -45.45 40.75
N PRO A 642 19.56 -44.54 41.56
CA PRO A 642 19.74 -44.58 43.00
C PRO A 642 19.18 -45.92 43.54
N LYS A 643 19.84 -46.45 44.58
CA LYS A 643 19.55 -47.78 45.15
C LYS A 643 18.34 -47.77 46.08
#